data_AF-A0A3N6M886-F1
#
_entry.id   AF-A0A3N6M886-F1
#
_cell.length_a   1.000
_cell.length_b   1.000
_cell.length_c   1.000
_cell.angle_alpha   90.00
_cell.angle_beta   90.00
_cell.angle_gamma   90.00
#
_symmetry.space_group_name_H-M   'P 1'
#
loop_
_entity.id
_entity.type
_entity.pdbx_description
1 polymer ?
#
loop_
_entity_poly.entity_id
_entity_poly.type
_entity_poly.pdbx_seq_one_letter_code
_entity_poly.pdbx_strand_id
1 'polypeptide(L)'
;TATLAAANNVNIGAATATYVDNSTYTGTHNHVVSSKSVASTSDTATTVSQGSLISADAVSISSGKDINVAGSAVVGTNDVSLSAAHDVNITTTQDTMQSSGSYQEKHSGFGTSGLSVSIGSQSMSDQQQATQVTNNASMVGSLNGDLIVSAGNDLHATGSVLHAGQDATLTGKTVTIDSAFDTASQSEQQQYHSAGLTVGITNPVVSAIQTATQMTSAAQHVDGDPRLLALAGATTALAAKNAYDKVGGDPVKAATTVGINISLGASTQHSSSTSESSAAVGSAVSAGRNVTIAASGAGADSNINVVGSTISAGNDALLAAQGNVNLQAAQNTVSQQSDSKGGSVGVGVSLSVGSKTGLAFTAAASGNRGNADGDSSTWTNTQVAAGNTLAIQSGGDTNLIGAVASGNQVITDVGGNLNIQSLQDTSTYNSKNQSVGASVSICVPPLCYGTSSGSVSAGQTKIDSNYASVNQQSGIRAGDGGFQVAVAGNTDLKGGVISSTDAAVQDGSNHFSTGSLTMSDIENHADYNATGVSANIGPVVSMDGGLTPGGSSAGVAQRDGSANSVTRSGISGIAGNESARTGDQESSIKPIFDLAKVQSEIDAQVKITQQFSEQASTALTNYVDGKRADLKAQMDAATDPDEKAQLQSQLNDLNTQSRILNVLIGVVSGQVTAAAAQGVLSEAADLMRQASIQNSSLFPGVVDSKGNVLSNLSGESVGVGGDGIKLGGTRSSLDSICGDDNSGCVHNADGSLVLNGLGRPQLLPGKTWDDYYKSTAAKAASGLTGGIQGAQGTLFGYTYSPGSVVDQVVEAYAGPHDLIGGQISGLYDGQGNTTRGMSSTEKSAYDAWSIVALAPATPFAAATALPSQVWNAIAAILQVLK
;
A
#
# COMPACT_ATOMS: atom_id res chain seq x y z
N THR A 1 -33.18 -40.96 -32.08
CA THR A 1 -32.68 -39.71 -32.68
C THR A 1 -33.81 -38.71 -32.83
N ALA A 2 -33.64 -37.47 -32.37
CA ALA A 2 -34.49 -36.34 -32.71
C ALA A 2 -33.91 -35.61 -33.93
N THR A 3 -34.76 -35.31 -34.91
CA THR A 3 -34.32 -34.65 -36.16
C THR A 3 -35.09 -33.35 -36.36
N LEU A 4 -34.36 -32.25 -36.51
CA LEU A 4 -34.91 -30.95 -36.91
C LEU A 4 -34.36 -30.61 -38.30
N ALA A 5 -35.25 -30.32 -39.24
CA ALA A 5 -34.86 -29.98 -40.61
C ALA A 5 -35.65 -28.77 -41.10
N ALA A 6 -34.96 -27.80 -41.69
CA ALA A 6 -35.60 -26.65 -42.33
C ALA A 6 -34.94 -26.34 -43.69
N ALA A 7 -35.76 -25.98 -44.69
CA ALA A 7 -35.25 -25.49 -45.98
C ALA A 7 -34.62 -24.09 -45.89
N ASN A 8 -34.88 -23.38 -44.79
CA ASN A 8 -34.32 -22.07 -44.44
C ASN A 8 -33.65 -22.22 -43.06
N ASN A 9 -33.70 -21.20 -42.20
CA ASN A 9 -33.01 -21.21 -40.91
C ASN A 9 -33.66 -22.14 -39.87
N VAL A 10 -32.86 -22.71 -38.96
CA VAL A 10 -33.30 -23.29 -37.69
C VAL A 10 -32.90 -22.34 -36.56
N ASN A 11 -33.87 -21.85 -35.79
CA ASN A 11 -33.62 -20.93 -34.66
C ASN A 11 -34.05 -21.59 -33.34
N ILE A 12 -33.12 -21.70 -32.40
CA ILE A 12 -33.30 -22.23 -31.05
C ILE A 12 -32.94 -21.08 -30.10
N GLY A 13 -33.93 -20.26 -29.77
CA GLY A 13 -33.76 -19.08 -28.94
C GLY A 13 -34.32 -19.24 -27.53
N ALA A 14 -34.17 -18.19 -26.73
CA ALA A 14 -34.75 -18.06 -25.40
C ALA A 14 -36.07 -17.27 -25.45
N ALA A 15 -36.96 -17.54 -24.50
CA ALA A 15 -38.07 -16.66 -24.18
C ALA A 15 -37.61 -15.57 -23.20
N THR A 16 -38.02 -14.32 -23.39
CA THR A 16 -37.66 -13.22 -22.49
C THR A 16 -38.86 -12.75 -21.68
N ALA A 17 -38.63 -12.43 -20.41
CA ALA A 17 -39.61 -11.81 -19.53
C ALA A 17 -39.01 -10.55 -18.91
N THR A 18 -39.75 -9.44 -18.96
CA THR A 18 -39.36 -8.17 -18.33
C THR A 18 -40.24 -7.92 -17.11
N TYR A 19 -39.59 -7.75 -15.96
CA TYR A 19 -40.20 -7.38 -14.69
C TYR A 19 -39.89 -5.91 -14.42
N VAL A 20 -40.93 -5.14 -14.11
CA VAL A 20 -40.80 -3.73 -13.79
C VAL A 20 -41.38 -3.51 -12.40
N ASP A 21 -40.56 -2.97 -11.49
CA ASP A 21 -40.98 -2.50 -10.18
C ASP A 21 -40.73 -0.99 -10.09
N ASN A 22 -41.83 -0.24 -9.98
CA ASN A 22 -41.78 1.21 -9.86
C ASN A 22 -42.49 1.58 -8.56
N SER A 23 -41.78 2.26 -7.68
CA SER A 23 -42.34 2.81 -6.45
C SER A 23 -42.06 4.29 -6.35
N THR A 24 -43.10 5.05 -6.05
CA THR A 24 -43.01 6.48 -5.79
C THR A 24 -43.69 6.75 -4.47
N TYR A 25 -42.97 7.39 -3.55
CA TYR A 25 -43.50 7.83 -2.28
C TYR A 25 -43.30 9.33 -2.14
N THR A 26 -44.37 10.03 -1.77
CA THR A 26 -44.32 11.44 -1.37
C THR A 26 -45.09 11.58 -0.07
N GLY A 27 -44.45 12.08 0.97
CA GLY A 27 -45.07 12.28 2.27
C GLY A 27 -44.68 13.63 2.85
N THR A 28 -45.67 14.43 3.25
CA THR A 28 -45.45 15.69 3.95
C THR A 28 -46.17 15.65 5.29
N HIS A 29 -45.41 15.75 6.37
CA HIS A 29 -45.93 15.84 7.73
C HIS A 29 -45.62 17.22 8.28
N ASN A 30 -46.67 17.97 8.60
CA ASN A 30 -46.57 19.30 9.18
C ASN A 30 -47.12 19.25 10.61
N HIS A 31 -46.28 19.60 11.58
CA HIS A 31 -46.69 19.88 12.95
C HIS A 31 -46.56 21.39 13.22
N VAL A 32 -47.07 21.84 14.37
CA VAL A 32 -47.10 23.26 14.73
C VAL A 32 -45.70 23.91 14.72
N VAL A 33 -44.63 23.14 14.95
CA VAL A 33 -43.25 23.64 15.09
C VAL A 33 -42.21 22.88 14.24
N SER A 34 -42.64 21.94 13.39
CA SER A 34 -41.73 21.19 12.51
C SER A 34 -42.42 20.74 11.22
N SER A 35 -41.67 20.62 10.14
CA SER A 35 -42.13 19.99 8.91
C SER A 35 -41.11 18.95 8.42
N LYS A 36 -41.62 17.85 7.90
CA LYS A 36 -40.85 16.79 7.23
C LYS A 36 -41.50 16.54 5.87
N SER A 37 -40.74 16.70 4.79
CA SER A 37 -41.14 16.25 3.47
C SER A 37 -40.17 15.20 2.97
N VAL A 38 -40.68 14.04 2.56
CA VAL A 38 -39.90 12.97 1.94
C VAL A 38 -40.47 12.73 0.54
N ALA A 39 -39.60 12.66 -0.45
CA ALA A 39 -39.91 12.20 -1.79
C ALA A 39 -38.89 11.12 -2.16
N SER A 40 -39.35 9.95 -2.56
CA SER A 40 -38.46 8.88 -3.02
C SER A 40 -39.05 8.17 -4.23
N THR A 41 -38.19 7.84 -5.19
CA THR A 41 -38.51 7.00 -6.33
C THR A 41 -37.56 5.81 -6.36
N SER A 42 -38.06 4.66 -6.78
CA SER A 42 -37.24 3.50 -7.13
C SER A 42 -37.87 2.85 -8.34
N ASP A 43 -37.15 2.85 -9.44
CA ASP A 43 -37.55 2.26 -10.70
C ASP A 43 -36.54 1.17 -11.04
N THR A 44 -37.00 -0.07 -11.18
CA THR A 44 -36.16 -1.20 -11.55
C THR A 44 -36.81 -1.98 -12.69
N ALA A 45 -36.06 -2.17 -13.77
CA ALA A 45 -36.44 -3.01 -14.89
C ALA A 45 -35.44 -4.16 -15.01
N THR A 46 -35.92 -5.39 -14.88
CA THR A 46 -35.10 -6.61 -15.04
C THR A 46 -35.64 -7.43 -16.20
N THR A 47 -34.80 -7.71 -17.19
CA THR A 47 -35.12 -8.65 -18.27
C THR A 47 -34.36 -9.94 -18.03
N VAL A 48 -35.08 -11.06 -18.02
CA VAL A 48 -34.52 -12.40 -17.85
C VAL A 48 -34.83 -13.23 -19.09
N SER A 49 -33.84 -13.98 -19.56
CA SER A 49 -33.90 -14.89 -20.69
C SER A 49 -33.96 -16.34 -20.22
N GLN A 50 -34.96 -17.09 -20.67
CA GLN A 50 -35.11 -18.52 -20.40
C GLN A 50 -34.88 -19.31 -21.69
N GLY A 51 -33.74 -20.00 -21.77
CA GLY A 51 -33.33 -20.82 -22.91
C GLY A 51 -34.26 -21.99 -23.22
N SER A 52 -34.28 -22.39 -24.49
CA SER A 52 -34.91 -23.63 -24.94
C SER A 52 -34.01 -24.84 -24.65
N LEU A 53 -34.61 -26.02 -24.41
CA LEU A 53 -33.88 -27.29 -24.28
C LEU A 53 -34.35 -28.29 -25.34
N ILE A 54 -33.42 -28.75 -26.16
CA ILE A 54 -33.58 -29.91 -27.05
C ILE A 54 -32.72 -31.04 -26.48
N SER A 55 -33.37 -32.10 -26.00
CA SER A 55 -32.69 -33.26 -25.44
C SER A 55 -33.22 -34.56 -26.04
N ALA A 56 -32.33 -35.45 -26.46
CA ALA A 56 -32.67 -36.76 -27.00
C ALA A 56 -31.52 -37.76 -26.84
N ASP A 57 -31.76 -39.02 -27.23
CA ASP A 57 -30.70 -40.03 -27.32
C ASP A 57 -29.60 -39.62 -28.32
N ALA A 58 -29.98 -39.15 -29.50
CA ALA A 58 -29.10 -38.50 -30.47
C ALA A 58 -29.85 -37.34 -31.11
N VAL A 59 -29.15 -36.28 -31.52
CA VAL A 59 -29.75 -35.06 -32.10
C VAL A 59 -29.13 -34.77 -33.46
N SER A 60 -29.97 -34.53 -34.47
CA SER A 60 -29.53 -34.11 -35.79
C SER A 60 -30.32 -32.89 -36.25
N ILE A 61 -29.62 -31.78 -36.51
CA ILE A 61 -30.20 -30.53 -36.97
C ILE A 61 -29.61 -30.21 -38.35
N SER A 62 -30.48 -30.03 -39.34
CA SER A 62 -30.10 -29.65 -40.69
C SER A 62 -30.83 -28.38 -41.15
N SER A 63 -30.09 -27.43 -41.69
CA SER A 63 -30.63 -26.18 -42.23
C SER A 63 -30.16 -25.94 -43.67
N GLY A 64 -31.10 -25.56 -44.54
CA GLY A 64 -30.81 -25.06 -45.89
C GLY A 64 -30.18 -23.67 -45.92
N LYS A 65 -30.02 -23.03 -44.75
CA LYS A 65 -29.26 -21.78 -44.55
C LYS A 65 -28.54 -21.83 -43.21
N ASP A 66 -29.07 -21.17 -42.17
CA ASP A 66 -28.36 -20.93 -40.91
C ASP A 66 -28.96 -21.73 -39.74
N ILE A 67 -28.10 -22.17 -38.81
CA ILE A 67 -28.52 -22.66 -37.49
C ILE A 67 -28.13 -21.61 -36.45
N ASN A 68 -29.11 -21.13 -35.67
CA ASN A 68 -28.88 -20.16 -34.59
C ASN A 68 -29.31 -20.76 -33.26
N VAL A 69 -28.39 -20.86 -32.30
CA VAL A 69 -28.63 -21.30 -30.92
C VAL A 69 -28.25 -20.15 -29.98
N ALA A 70 -29.21 -19.60 -29.24
CA ALA A 70 -28.97 -18.45 -28.37
C ALA A 70 -29.46 -18.73 -26.94
N GLY A 71 -28.53 -18.67 -25.97
CA GLY A 71 -28.76 -18.95 -24.54
C GLY A 71 -29.54 -20.24 -24.28
N SER A 72 -29.33 -21.26 -25.12
CA SER A 72 -30.18 -22.46 -25.18
C SER A 72 -29.34 -23.73 -25.23
N ALA A 73 -29.96 -24.87 -24.94
CA ALA A 73 -29.29 -26.16 -24.82
C ALA A 73 -29.74 -27.17 -25.90
N VAL A 74 -28.77 -27.80 -26.57
CA VAL A 74 -28.95 -28.90 -27.52
C VAL A 74 -28.07 -30.07 -27.06
N VAL A 75 -28.69 -31.11 -26.49
CA VAL A 75 -27.96 -32.17 -25.79
C VAL A 75 -28.37 -33.56 -26.26
N GLY A 76 -27.39 -34.38 -26.63
CA GLY A 76 -27.54 -35.80 -26.96
C GLY A 76 -26.92 -36.69 -25.87
N THR A 77 -27.53 -37.84 -25.59
CA THR A 77 -26.83 -38.90 -24.81
C THR A 77 -25.69 -39.48 -25.63
N ASN A 78 -25.93 -39.70 -26.91
CA ASN A 78 -25.01 -40.09 -27.97
C ASN A 78 -24.92 -38.91 -28.96
N ASP A 79 -24.65 -39.18 -30.23
CA ASP A 79 -24.18 -38.19 -31.19
C ASP A 79 -25.10 -36.96 -31.35
N VAL A 80 -24.46 -35.80 -31.46
CA VAL A 80 -25.09 -34.52 -31.80
C VAL A 80 -24.46 -33.98 -33.08
N SER A 81 -25.29 -33.70 -34.08
CA SER A 81 -24.86 -33.13 -35.36
C SER A 81 -25.68 -31.89 -35.72
N LEU A 82 -24.99 -30.78 -35.99
CA LEU A 82 -25.54 -29.54 -36.53
C LEU A 82 -24.90 -29.31 -37.91
N SER A 83 -25.72 -29.23 -38.96
CA SER A 83 -25.28 -29.00 -40.33
C SER A 83 -26.07 -27.89 -41.00
N ALA A 84 -25.39 -26.81 -41.37
CA ALA A 84 -25.96 -25.63 -42.00
C ALA A 84 -25.32 -25.40 -43.37
N ALA A 85 -26.12 -25.08 -44.39
CA ALA A 85 -25.60 -24.75 -45.71
C ALA A 85 -24.81 -23.42 -45.75
N HIS A 86 -25.09 -22.52 -44.81
CA HIS A 86 -24.32 -21.29 -44.57
C HIS A 86 -23.72 -21.32 -43.16
N ASP A 87 -24.34 -20.65 -42.19
CA ASP A 87 -23.69 -20.35 -40.91
C ASP A 87 -24.25 -21.16 -39.74
N VAL A 88 -23.40 -21.45 -38.76
CA VAL A 88 -23.81 -21.95 -37.44
C VAL A 88 -23.39 -20.95 -36.38
N ASN A 89 -24.38 -20.29 -35.77
CA ASN A 89 -24.17 -19.30 -34.70
C ASN A 89 -24.64 -19.89 -33.36
N ILE A 90 -23.72 -20.02 -32.40
CA ILE A 90 -23.97 -20.51 -31.05
C ILE A 90 -23.59 -19.38 -30.08
N THR A 91 -24.57 -18.59 -29.65
CA THR A 91 -24.34 -17.34 -28.93
C THR A 91 -25.02 -17.33 -27.57
N THR A 92 -24.80 -16.27 -26.80
CA THR A 92 -25.46 -16.05 -25.52
C THR A 92 -26.81 -15.34 -25.70
N THR A 93 -27.69 -15.47 -24.71
CA THR A 93 -28.71 -14.44 -24.44
C THR A 93 -28.26 -13.57 -23.28
N GLN A 94 -28.89 -12.42 -23.06
CA GLN A 94 -28.50 -11.49 -22.01
C GLN A 94 -29.62 -11.29 -21.01
N ASP A 95 -29.27 -11.33 -19.73
CA ASP A 95 -30.09 -10.82 -18.65
C ASP A 95 -29.62 -9.41 -18.34
N THR A 96 -30.57 -8.48 -18.17
CA THR A 96 -30.27 -7.08 -17.93
C THR A 96 -31.00 -6.59 -16.70
N MET A 97 -30.30 -5.92 -15.79
CA MET A 97 -30.92 -5.17 -14.70
C MET A 97 -30.58 -3.68 -14.90
N GLN A 98 -31.61 -2.84 -14.88
CA GLN A 98 -31.48 -1.40 -14.79
C GLN A 98 -32.23 -0.95 -13.55
N SER A 99 -31.55 -0.24 -12.66
CA SER A 99 -32.15 0.31 -11.44
C SER A 99 -31.78 1.77 -11.32
N SER A 100 -32.77 2.60 -10.98
CA SER A 100 -32.56 3.98 -10.60
C SER A 100 -33.36 4.29 -9.35
N GLY A 101 -32.69 4.85 -8.35
CA GLY A 101 -33.28 5.30 -7.11
C GLY A 101 -33.04 6.79 -6.91
N SER A 102 -34.04 7.49 -6.39
CA SER A 102 -33.84 8.82 -5.83
C SER A 102 -34.47 8.91 -4.45
N TYR A 103 -33.78 9.54 -3.51
CA TYR A 103 -34.30 9.81 -2.18
C TYR A 103 -34.02 11.26 -1.84
N GLN A 104 -35.06 12.00 -1.51
CA GLN A 104 -34.97 13.39 -1.05
C GLN A 104 -35.76 13.56 0.25
N GLU A 105 -35.09 14.06 1.26
CA GLU A 105 -35.68 14.33 2.55
C GLU A 105 -35.35 15.76 2.98
N LYS A 106 -36.38 16.53 3.32
CA LYS A 106 -36.24 17.86 3.88
C LYS A 106 -36.91 17.90 5.23
N HIS A 107 -36.16 18.33 6.20
CA HIS A 107 -36.59 18.50 7.58
C HIS A 107 -36.43 19.97 7.97
N SER A 108 -37.42 20.50 8.68
CA SER A 108 -37.27 21.75 9.41
C SER A 108 -37.96 21.67 10.78
N GLY A 109 -37.38 22.33 11.78
CA GLY A 109 -37.91 22.35 13.15
C GLY A 109 -37.00 21.65 14.14
N PHE A 110 -37.55 21.17 15.25
CA PHE A 110 -36.80 20.55 16.35
C PHE A 110 -36.38 19.11 16.03
N GLY A 111 -35.10 18.79 16.22
CA GLY A 111 -34.51 17.46 16.18
C GLY A 111 -33.69 17.20 17.45
N THR A 112 -33.44 15.93 17.77
CA THR A 112 -32.64 15.52 18.92
C THR A 112 -31.52 14.57 18.48
N SER A 113 -30.29 14.77 18.97
CA SER A 113 -29.14 13.89 18.70
C SER A 113 -28.40 13.62 20.01
N GLY A 114 -28.65 12.48 20.65
CA GLY A 114 -28.15 12.22 22.01
C GLY A 114 -28.79 13.16 23.04
N LEU A 115 -27.97 13.82 23.87
CA LEU A 115 -28.41 14.83 24.86
C LEU A 115 -28.54 16.25 24.28
N SER A 116 -28.48 16.43 22.96
CA SER A 116 -28.66 17.74 22.30
C SER A 116 -29.99 17.88 21.58
N VAL A 117 -30.54 19.09 21.63
CA VAL A 117 -31.77 19.52 20.94
C VAL A 117 -31.37 20.56 19.91
N SER A 118 -31.66 20.34 18.63
CA SER A 118 -31.38 21.29 17.54
C SER A 118 -32.65 21.78 16.88
N ILE A 119 -32.74 23.06 16.53
CA ILE A 119 -33.77 23.65 15.67
C ILE A 119 -33.13 24.17 14.39
N GLY A 120 -33.55 23.67 13.23
CA GLY A 120 -32.93 24.06 11.95
C GLY A 120 -33.60 23.45 10.75
N SER A 121 -33.06 23.70 9.57
CA SER A 121 -33.38 23.02 8.33
C SER A 121 -32.26 22.05 7.93
N GLN A 122 -32.64 20.88 7.41
CA GLN A 122 -31.75 19.88 6.86
C GLN A 122 -32.36 19.36 5.56
N SER A 123 -31.54 19.18 4.53
CA SER A 123 -31.94 18.52 3.30
C SER A 123 -30.90 17.52 2.84
N MET A 124 -31.33 16.31 2.55
CA MET A 124 -30.50 15.24 1.99
C MET A 124 -31.12 14.82 0.65
N SER A 125 -30.27 14.65 -0.36
CA SER A 125 -30.60 14.07 -1.65
C SER A 125 -29.60 12.96 -1.94
N ASP A 126 -30.10 11.80 -2.34
CA ASP A 126 -29.32 10.65 -2.78
C ASP A 126 -29.91 10.16 -4.12
N GLN A 127 -29.03 9.91 -5.09
CA GLN A 127 -29.40 9.43 -6.42
C GLN A 127 -28.47 8.29 -6.79
N GLN A 128 -29.05 7.13 -7.10
CA GLN A 128 -28.32 5.92 -7.44
C GLN A 128 -28.78 5.40 -8.79
N GLN A 129 -27.85 4.94 -9.62
CA GLN A 129 -28.13 4.29 -10.89
C GLN A 129 -27.23 3.07 -11.03
N ALA A 130 -27.82 1.93 -11.36
CA ALA A 130 -27.11 0.69 -11.59
C ALA A 130 -27.56 0.06 -12.91
N THR A 131 -26.62 -0.42 -13.70
CA THR A 131 -26.88 -1.24 -14.89
C THR A 131 -26.02 -2.48 -14.84
N GLN A 132 -26.60 -3.64 -15.09
CA GLN A 132 -25.91 -4.93 -15.14
C GLN A 132 -26.35 -5.69 -16.38
N VAL A 133 -25.40 -6.33 -17.06
CA VAL A 133 -25.62 -7.28 -18.15
C VAL A 133 -24.89 -8.57 -17.80
N THR A 134 -25.60 -9.69 -17.85
CA THR A 134 -25.05 -11.03 -17.64
C THR A 134 -25.39 -11.93 -18.82
N ASN A 135 -24.41 -12.69 -19.29
CA ASN A 135 -24.57 -13.55 -20.45
C ASN A 135 -24.95 -14.98 -20.05
N ASN A 136 -26.06 -15.45 -20.60
CA ASN A 136 -26.52 -16.83 -20.50
C ASN A 136 -25.97 -17.64 -21.66
N ALA A 137 -25.06 -18.56 -21.36
CA ALA A 137 -24.37 -19.39 -22.35
C ALA A 137 -25.31 -20.35 -23.09
N SER A 138 -25.02 -20.62 -24.36
CA SER A 138 -25.57 -21.79 -25.05
C SER A 138 -24.75 -23.04 -24.72
N MET A 139 -25.40 -24.20 -24.72
CA MET A 139 -24.78 -25.51 -24.50
C MET A 139 -25.11 -26.44 -25.66
N VAL A 140 -24.13 -26.88 -26.43
CA VAL A 140 -24.32 -27.83 -27.53
C VAL A 140 -23.39 -29.01 -27.33
N GLY A 141 -23.91 -30.22 -27.13
CA GLY A 141 -23.00 -31.33 -26.90
C GLY A 141 -23.60 -32.71 -26.70
N SER A 142 -22.71 -33.69 -26.81
CA SER A 142 -22.98 -35.10 -26.56
C SER A 142 -22.35 -35.56 -25.26
N LEU A 143 -23.06 -36.38 -24.48
CA LEU A 143 -22.54 -36.93 -23.22
C LEU A 143 -21.58 -38.12 -23.44
N ASN A 144 -21.90 -39.03 -24.36
CA ASN A 144 -21.13 -40.26 -24.60
C ASN A 144 -20.69 -40.44 -26.07
N GLY A 145 -21.19 -39.61 -26.98
CA GLY A 145 -20.95 -39.70 -28.42
C GLY A 145 -20.15 -38.52 -28.95
N ASP A 146 -20.23 -38.36 -30.26
CA ASP A 146 -19.52 -37.30 -30.98
C ASP A 146 -20.34 -36.01 -31.06
N LEU A 147 -19.64 -34.89 -31.16
CA LEU A 147 -20.21 -33.60 -31.56
C LEU A 147 -19.68 -33.22 -32.93
N ILE A 148 -20.57 -33.05 -33.90
CA ILE A 148 -20.22 -32.57 -35.25
C ILE A 148 -20.97 -31.27 -35.52
N VAL A 149 -20.24 -30.18 -35.72
CA VAL A 149 -20.80 -28.90 -36.15
C VAL A 149 -20.18 -28.51 -37.48
N SER A 150 -21.00 -28.40 -38.51
CA SER A 150 -20.57 -28.11 -39.87
C SER A 150 -21.34 -26.95 -40.47
N ALA A 151 -20.61 -25.86 -40.73
CA ALA A 151 -21.08 -24.68 -41.44
C ALA A 151 -20.51 -24.69 -42.87
N GLY A 152 -21.35 -24.37 -43.86
CA GLY A 152 -20.87 -24.16 -45.24
C GLY A 152 -20.09 -22.84 -45.42
N ASN A 153 -20.30 -21.88 -44.52
CA ASN A 153 -19.60 -20.60 -44.44
C ASN A 153 -18.95 -20.44 -43.06
N ASP A 154 -19.59 -19.79 -42.08
CA ASP A 154 -18.95 -19.46 -40.81
C ASP A 154 -19.56 -20.24 -39.63
N LEU A 155 -18.67 -20.78 -38.79
CA LEU A 155 -19.03 -21.29 -37.47
C LEU A 155 -18.62 -20.25 -36.44
N HIS A 156 -19.57 -19.73 -35.67
CA HIS A 156 -19.32 -18.74 -34.62
C HIS A 156 -19.90 -19.20 -33.28
N ALA A 157 -19.04 -19.35 -32.28
CA ALA A 157 -19.41 -19.66 -30.91
C ALA A 157 -18.95 -18.55 -29.97
N THR A 158 -19.88 -17.92 -29.25
CA THR A 158 -19.61 -16.81 -28.32
C THR A 158 -20.14 -17.13 -26.94
N GLY A 159 -19.29 -17.01 -25.91
CA GLY A 159 -19.62 -17.30 -24.51
C GLY A 159 -20.38 -18.62 -24.29
N SER A 160 -20.05 -19.65 -25.07
CA SER A 160 -20.84 -20.88 -25.18
C SER A 160 -20.03 -22.14 -24.92
N VAL A 161 -20.71 -23.22 -24.53
CA VAL A 161 -20.10 -24.51 -24.20
C VAL A 161 -20.43 -25.52 -25.29
N LEU A 162 -19.38 -26.07 -25.90
CA LEU A 162 -19.43 -27.17 -26.85
C LEU A 162 -18.73 -28.39 -26.25
N HIS A 163 -19.42 -29.52 -26.16
CA HIS A 163 -18.89 -30.72 -25.49
C HIS A 163 -19.16 -32.01 -26.26
N ALA A 164 -18.17 -32.91 -26.28
CA ALA A 164 -18.33 -34.29 -26.75
C ALA A 164 -17.79 -35.28 -25.71
N GLY A 165 -18.54 -36.34 -25.46
CA GLY A 165 -18.05 -37.48 -24.67
C GLY A 165 -16.91 -38.21 -25.38
N GLN A 166 -16.90 -38.21 -26.71
CA GLN A 166 -15.84 -38.78 -27.53
C GLN A 166 -15.13 -37.70 -28.35
N ASP A 167 -15.46 -37.54 -29.63
CA ASP A 167 -14.74 -36.65 -30.55
C ASP A 167 -15.59 -35.41 -30.88
N ALA A 168 -14.99 -34.22 -30.86
CA ALA A 168 -15.62 -32.97 -31.26
C ALA A 168 -15.02 -32.47 -32.59
N THR A 169 -15.85 -32.25 -33.60
CA THR A 169 -15.45 -31.78 -34.93
C THR A 169 -16.19 -30.50 -35.28
N LEU A 170 -15.47 -29.39 -35.43
CA LEU A 170 -16.00 -28.07 -35.78
C LEU A 170 -15.42 -27.65 -37.14
N THR A 171 -16.30 -27.38 -38.11
CA THR A 171 -15.89 -27.09 -39.49
C THR A 171 -16.61 -25.89 -40.08
N GLY A 172 -15.88 -25.09 -40.83
CA GLY A 172 -16.36 -23.93 -41.59
C GLY A 172 -15.31 -23.43 -42.57
N LYS A 173 -15.63 -22.40 -43.36
CA LYS A 173 -14.63 -21.56 -44.02
C LYS A 173 -13.89 -20.74 -42.99
N THR A 174 -14.61 -20.17 -42.02
CA THR A 174 -14.06 -19.54 -40.82
C THR A 174 -14.63 -20.22 -39.59
N VAL A 175 -13.80 -20.39 -38.56
CA VAL A 175 -14.26 -20.85 -37.24
C VAL A 175 -13.85 -19.84 -36.19
N THR A 176 -14.83 -19.20 -35.54
CA THR A 176 -14.62 -18.23 -34.47
C THR A 176 -15.19 -18.75 -33.15
N ILE A 177 -14.37 -18.74 -32.10
CA ILE A 177 -14.71 -19.17 -30.74
C ILE A 177 -14.27 -18.06 -29.80
N ASP A 178 -15.17 -17.18 -29.38
CA ASP A 178 -14.83 -15.97 -28.63
C ASP A 178 -15.61 -15.82 -27.32
N SER A 179 -15.19 -14.83 -26.52
CA SER A 179 -15.82 -14.48 -25.25
C SER A 179 -17.01 -13.55 -25.46
N ALA A 180 -18.06 -13.73 -24.65
CA ALA A 180 -19.02 -12.68 -24.35
C ALA A 180 -18.49 -11.75 -23.24
N PHE A 181 -19.21 -10.69 -22.90
CA PHE A 181 -18.80 -9.76 -21.84
C PHE A 181 -19.94 -9.46 -20.88
N ASP A 182 -19.73 -9.78 -19.61
CA ASP A 182 -20.58 -9.32 -18.52
C ASP A 182 -20.14 -7.91 -18.14
N THR A 183 -21.11 -7.02 -17.91
CA THR A 183 -20.83 -5.61 -17.60
C THR A 183 -21.62 -5.16 -16.39
N ALA A 184 -21.02 -4.34 -15.53
CA ALA A 184 -21.72 -3.65 -14.46
C ALA A 184 -21.29 -2.19 -14.40
N SER A 185 -22.25 -1.30 -14.22
CA SER A 185 -22.05 0.13 -14.01
C SER A 185 -22.86 0.56 -12.80
N GLN A 186 -22.23 1.29 -11.89
CA GLN A 186 -22.82 1.83 -10.67
C GLN A 186 -22.46 3.32 -10.58
N SER A 187 -23.45 4.18 -10.39
CA SER A 187 -23.26 5.61 -10.18
C SER A 187 -24.06 6.06 -8.97
N GLU A 188 -23.43 6.81 -8.08
CA GLU A 188 -24.06 7.35 -6.88
C GLU A 188 -23.73 8.84 -6.76
N GLN A 189 -24.73 9.65 -6.40
CA GLN A 189 -24.57 11.08 -6.11
C GLN A 189 -25.32 11.44 -4.83
N GLN A 190 -24.57 11.88 -3.83
CA GLN A 190 -25.11 12.32 -2.55
C GLN A 190 -24.90 13.83 -2.36
N GLN A 191 -25.94 14.50 -1.90
CA GLN A 191 -25.94 15.93 -1.56
C GLN A 191 -26.59 16.16 -0.19
N TYR A 192 -25.89 16.84 0.69
CA TYR A 192 -26.36 17.15 2.03
C TYR A 192 -26.20 18.64 2.33
N HIS A 193 -27.24 19.25 2.90
CA HIS A 193 -27.22 20.62 3.41
C HIS A 193 -27.87 20.66 4.79
N SER A 194 -27.26 21.36 5.73
CA SER A 194 -27.85 21.63 7.03
C SER A 194 -27.63 23.07 7.45
N ALA A 195 -28.59 23.66 8.17
CA ALA A 195 -28.49 24.97 8.80
C ALA A 195 -29.35 24.99 10.07
N GLY A 196 -28.77 25.23 11.25
CA GLY A 196 -29.55 25.18 12.49
C GLY A 196 -28.83 25.59 13.76
N LEU A 197 -29.62 25.89 14.78
CA LEU A 197 -29.24 26.16 16.15
C LEU A 197 -29.30 24.86 16.97
N THR A 198 -28.21 24.42 17.58
CA THR A 198 -28.10 23.21 18.41
C THR A 198 -27.83 23.61 19.86
N VAL A 199 -28.54 22.99 20.81
CA VAL A 199 -28.37 23.15 22.26
C VAL A 199 -28.04 21.79 22.87
N GLY A 200 -26.79 21.54 23.27
CA GLY A 200 -26.32 20.26 23.79
C GLY A 200 -25.86 20.30 25.24
N ILE A 201 -26.15 19.24 26.00
CA ILE A 201 -25.58 19.01 27.33
C ILE A 201 -24.32 18.15 27.19
N THR A 202 -23.14 18.71 27.46
CA THR A 202 -21.85 18.01 27.45
C THR A 202 -21.38 17.68 28.86
N ASN A 203 -20.95 16.44 29.08
CA ASN A 203 -20.20 16.03 30.26
C ASN A 203 -18.69 16.01 29.91
N PRO A 204 -17.83 16.85 30.51
CA PRO A 204 -16.48 17.15 30.03
C PRO A 204 -15.41 16.06 30.24
N VAL A 205 -15.77 14.81 30.54
CA VAL A 205 -14.77 13.74 30.85
C VAL A 205 -14.50 12.78 29.69
N VAL A 206 -15.16 12.92 28.52
CA VAL A 206 -15.12 11.88 27.47
C VAL A 206 -13.95 12.03 26.46
N SER A 207 -13.33 13.20 26.30
CA SER A 207 -12.32 13.41 25.24
C SER A 207 -10.92 12.85 25.53
N ALA A 208 -10.59 12.47 26.77
CA ALA A 208 -9.26 11.92 27.11
C ALA A 208 -9.16 10.40 26.94
N ILE A 209 -10.29 9.66 26.88
CA ILE A 209 -10.29 8.20 26.82
C ILE A 209 -10.45 7.68 25.37
N GLN A 210 -11.22 8.37 24.52
CA GLN A 210 -11.47 7.92 23.14
C GLN A 210 -10.22 7.96 22.25
N THR A 211 -9.30 8.90 22.46
CA THR A 211 -8.03 8.96 21.73
C THR A 211 -7.10 7.79 22.09
N ALA A 212 -7.15 7.32 23.34
CA ALA A 212 -6.33 6.18 23.78
C ALA A 212 -6.87 4.85 23.23
N THR A 213 -8.18 4.60 23.27
CA THR A 213 -8.76 3.33 22.79
C THR A 213 -8.77 3.19 21.26
N GLN A 214 -8.93 4.30 20.52
CA GLN A 214 -8.82 4.30 19.06
C GLN A 214 -7.37 4.10 18.58
N MET A 215 -6.38 4.61 19.32
CA MET A 215 -4.97 4.32 19.03
C MET A 215 -4.55 2.89 19.39
N THR A 216 -5.04 2.33 20.50
CA THR A 216 -4.74 0.94 20.88
C THR A 216 -5.31 -0.07 19.88
N SER A 217 -6.49 0.22 19.31
CA SER A 217 -7.11 -0.63 18.28
C SER A 217 -6.41 -0.52 16.92
N ALA A 218 -5.92 0.68 16.57
CA ALA A 218 -5.09 0.89 15.38
C ALA A 218 -3.74 0.17 15.49
N ALA A 219 -3.12 0.15 16.68
CA ALA A 219 -1.85 -0.55 16.92
C ALA A 219 -1.96 -2.09 16.86
N GLN A 220 -3.15 -2.66 17.06
CA GLN A 220 -3.37 -4.11 17.02
C GLN A 220 -3.59 -4.67 15.61
N HIS A 221 -3.82 -3.83 14.60
CA HIS A 221 -4.12 -4.24 13.23
C HIS A 221 -3.01 -3.88 12.21
N VAL A 222 -1.86 -3.37 12.68
CA VAL A 222 -0.69 -3.13 11.83
C VAL A 222 0.23 -4.35 11.86
N ASP A 223 -0.07 -5.36 11.05
CA ASP A 223 0.83 -6.50 10.85
C ASP A 223 2.07 -6.04 10.08
N GLY A 224 3.20 -5.88 10.78
CA GLY A 224 4.52 -5.93 10.14
C GLY A 224 5.61 -4.97 10.62
N ASP A 225 5.34 -4.00 11.50
CA ASP A 225 6.41 -3.13 12.02
C ASP A 225 6.45 -3.08 13.56
N PRO A 226 7.38 -3.82 14.21
CA PRO A 226 7.63 -3.77 15.65
C PRO A 226 7.88 -2.35 16.19
N ARG A 227 8.31 -1.41 15.33
CA ARG A 227 8.58 0.00 15.67
C ARG A 227 7.29 0.80 15.86
N LEU A 228 6.24 0.52 15.09
CA LEU A 228 4.92 1.16 15.22
C LEU A 228 4.19 0.70 16.48
N LEU A 229 4.31 -0.57 16.84
CA LEU A 229 3.79 -1.12 18.11
C LEU A 229 4.51 -0.52 19.33
N ALA A 230 5.84 -0.40 19.26
CA ALA A 230 6.64 0.21 20.34
C ALA A 230 6.36 1.71 20.49
N LEU A 231 6.12 2.42 19.38
CA LEU A 231 5.79 3.84 19.38
C LEU A 231 4.41 4.12 19.99
N ALA A 232 3.41 3.30 19.67
CA ALA A 232 2.07 3.36 20.29
C ALA A 232 2.11 3.05 21.80
N GLY A 233 2.98 2.12 22.22
CA GLY A 233 3.22 1.77 23.63
C GLY A 233 3.97 2.84 24.44
N ALA A 234 4.84 3.62 23.81
CA ALA A 234 5.60 4.68 24.47
C ALA A 234 4.79 5.99 24.62
N THR A 235 3.98 6.37 23.62
CA THR A 235 3.09 7.54 23.71
C THR A 235 2.00 7.36 24.76
N THR A 236 1.54 6.12 24.98
CA THR A 236 0.53 5.79 25.99
C THR A 236 1.05 5.90 27.43
N ALA A 237 2.33 5.57 27.68
CA ALA A 237 2.94 5.72 29.00
C ALA A 237 3.15 7.20 29.42
N LEU A 238 3.53 8.06 28.48
CA LEU A 238 3.72 9.50 28.74
C LEU A 238 2.38 10.24 28.91
N ALA A 239 1.38 9.90 28.10
CA ALA A 239 0.03 10.46 28.23
C ALA A 239 -0.65 9.99 29.53
N ALA A 240 -0.46 8.73 29.93
CA ALA A 240 -0.98 8.19 31.19
C ALA A 240 -0.35 8.81 32.43
N LYS A 241 0.97 9.07 32.43
CA LYS A 241 1.66 9.71 33.57
C LYS A 241 1.30 11.19 33.71
N ASN A 242 1.24 11.93 32.59
CA ASN A 242 0.84 13.35 32.60
C ASN A 242 -0.64 13.56 32.97
N ALA A 243 -1.51 12.59 32.65
CA ALA A 243 -2.91 12.59 33.10
C ALA A 243 -3.07 12.16 34.57
N TYR A 244 -2.19 11.31 35.10
CA TYR A 244 -2.22 10.89 36.50
C TYR A 244 -1.75 12.02 37.45
N ASP A 245 -0.67 12.72 37.10
CA ASP A 245 -0.11 13.80 37.92
C ASP A 245 -0.94 15.09 37.89
N LYS A 246 -1.70 15.35 36.80
CA LYS A 246 -2.56 16.54 36.69
C LYS A 246 -3.90 16.45 37.44
N VAL A 247 -4.33 15.27 37.88
CA VAL A 247 -5.69 15.07 38.41
C VAL A 247 -5.72 14.60 39.88
N GLY A 248 -4.57 14.29 40.49
CA GLY A 248 -4.44 14.22 41.95
C GLY A 248 -5.51 13.39 42.66
N GLY A 249 -5.62 12.11 42.33
CA GLY A 249 -6.40 11.12 43.10
C GLY A 249 -7.93 11.14 42.90
N ASP A 250 -8.45 9.95 42.58
CA ASP A 250 -9.88 9.56 42.48
C ASP A 250 -10.67 10.06 41.23
N PRO A 251 -10.80 9.22 40.18
CA PRO A 251 -11.52 9.54 38.93
C PRO A 251 -13.01 9.87 39.11
N VAL A 252 -13.58 9.56 40.28
CA VAL A 252 -15.03 9.69 40.53
C VAL A 252 -15.41 11.11 40.98
N LYS A 253 -14.49 11.91 41.54
CA LYS A 253 -14.78 13.29 41.99
C LYS A 253 -14.76 14.35 40.88
N ALA A 254 -14.21 14.04 39.71
CA ALA A 254 -14.17 14.96 38.56
C ALA A 254 -15.50 15.05 37.77
N ALA A 255 -16.53 14.27 38.16
CA ALA A 255 -17.80 14.13 37.42
C ALA A 255 -18.87 15.21 37.68
N THR A 256 -18.52 16.40 38.19
CA THR A 256 -19.52 17.40 38.67
C THR A 256 -19.73 18.61 37.74
N THR A 257 -19.12 18.66 36.55
CA THR A 257 -19.31 19.80 35.63
C THR A 257 -20.30 19.44 34.52
N VAL A 258 -21.41 20.17 34.42
CA VAL A 258 -22.39 20.06 33.31
C VAL A 258 -22.21 21.26 32.40
N GLY A 259 -21.85 21.03 31.14
CA GLY A 259 -21.71 22.09 30.12
C GLY A 259 -22.95 22.17 29.23
N ILE A 260 -23.45 23.38 28.96
CA ILE A 260 -24.50 23.65 27.98
C ILE A 260 -23.83 24.34 26.77
N ASN A 261 -23.93 23.76 25.59
CA ASN A 261 -23.39 24.35 24.35
C ASN A 261 -24.52 24.76 23.42
N ILE A 262 -24.57 26.02 23.02
CA ILE A 262 -25.53 26.57 22.07
C ILE A 262 -24.76 26.94 20.80
N SER A 263 -24.98 26.29 19.66
CA SER A 263 -24.25 26.53 18.42
C SER A 263 -25.16 26.71 17.21
N LEU A 264 -25.00 27.78 16.45
CA LEU A 264 -25.62 28.01 15.14
C LEU A 264 -24.61 27.68 14.04
N GLY A 265 -24.95 26.81 13.08
CA GLY A 265 -24.07 26.52 11.96
C GLY A 265 -24.80 26.09 10.70
N ALA A 266 -24.09 26.18 9.58
CA ALA A 266 -24.50 25.69 8.27
C ALA A 266 -23.41 24.79 7.68
N SER A 267 -23.79 23.72 6.98
CA SER A 267 -22.85 22.83 6.29
C SER A 267 -23.44 22.31 4.97
N THR A 268 -22.55 22.02 4.03
CA THR A 268 -22.86 21.45 2.72
C THR A 268 -21.86 20.33 2.40
N GLN A 269 -22.34 19.23 1.84
CA GLN A 269 -21.49 18.14 1.35
C GLN A 269 -22.05 17.63 0.02
N HIS A 270 -21.18 17.38 -0.95
CA HIS A 270 -21.50 16.79 -2.22
C HIS A 270 -20.47 15.70 -2.54
N SER A 271 -20.91 14.51 -2.86
CA SER A 271 -20.07 13.40 -3.32
C SER A 271 -20.69 12.71 -4.52
N SER A 272 -19.86 12.29 -5.45
CA SER A 272 -20.22 11.48 -6.60
C SER A 272 -19.21 10.36 -6.77
N SER A 273 -19.69 9.18 -7.14
CA SER A 273 -18.88 8.00 -7.40
C SER A 273 -19.45 7.25 -8.60
N THR A 274 -18.59 6.81 -9.50
CA THR A 274 -18.93 5.97 -10.65
C THR A 274 -17.97 4.80 -10.73
N SER A 275 -18.48 3.58 -10.84
CA SER A 275 -17.70 2.37 -11.04
C SER A 275 -18.24 1.59 -12.23
N GLU A 276 -17.36 1.20 -13.13
CA GLU A 276 -17.67 0.42 -14.32
C GLU A 276 -16.77 -0.82 -14.37
N SER A 277 -17.32 -1.95 -14.84
CA SER A 277 -16.58 -3.18 -15.03
C SER A 277 -17.05 -3.93 -16.26
N SER A 278 -16.11 -4.60 -16.93
CA SER A 278 -16.36 -5.51 -18.04
C SER A 278 -15.49 -6.76 -17.85
N ALA A 279 -16.12 -7.93 -17.82
CA ALA A 279 -15.46 -9.20 -17.62
C ALA A 279 -15.81 -10.17 -18.75
N ALA A 280 -14.78 -10.75 -19.36
CA ALA A 280 -14.90 -11.72 -20.43
C ALA A 280 -15.43 -13.06 -19.91
N VAL A 281 -16.45 -13.57 -20.57
CA VAL A 281 -17.03 -14.91 -20.38
C VAL A 281 -16.67 -15.75 -21.59
N GLY A 282 -15.61 -16.54 -21.46
CA GLY A 282 -15.06 -17.34 -22.54
C GLY A 282 -15.97 -18.47 -23.02
N SER A 283 -15.82 -18.83 -24.30
CA SER A 283 -16.36 -20.10 -24.81
C SER A 283 -15.49 -21.28 -24.37
N ALA A 284 -16.08 -22.47 -24.29
CA ALA A 284 -15.38 -23.70 -23.95
C ALA A 284 -15.72 -24.80 -24.95
N VAL A 285 -14.71 -25.34 -25.63
CA VAL A 285 -14.83 -26.54 -26.47
C VAL A 285 -14.10 -27.68 -25.78
N SER A 286 -14.76 -28.82 -25.60
CA SER A 286 -14.14 -29.98 -24.95
C SER A 286 -14.54 -31.31 -25.56
N ALA A 287 -13.62 -32.26 -25.57
CA ALA A 287 -13.86 -33.63 -26.01
C ALA A 287 -13.16 -34.64 -25.10
N GLY A 288 -13.84 -35.74 -24.77
CA GLY A 288 -13.24 -36.83 -23.98
C GLY A 288 -12.08 -37.54 -24.70
N ARG A 289 -12.05 -37.47 -26.03
CA ARG A 289 -10.96 -37.97 -26.88
C ARG A 289 -10.36 -36.82 -27.67
N ASN A 290 -10.81 -36.57 -28.90
CA ASN A 290 -10.13 -35.64 -29.79
C ASN A 290 -10.97 -34.39 -30.10
N VAL A 291 -10.32 -33.25 -30.25
CA VAL A 291 -10.92 -32.02 -30.80
C VAL A 291 -10.32 -31.74 -32.17
N THR A 292 -11.15 -31.57 -33.20
CA THR A 292 -10.74 -31.10 -34.52
C THR A 292 -11.47 -29.82 -34.87
N ILE A 293 -10.72 -28.76 -35.15
CA ILE A 293 -11.23 -27.48 -35.65
C ILE A 293 -10.59 -27.25 -37.01
N ALA A 294 -11.41 -27.21 -38.06
CA ALA A 294 -10.92 -27.04 -39.42
C ALA A 294 -11.59 -25.86 -40.14
N ALA A 295 -10.77 -24.91 -40.59
CA ALA A 295 -11.18 -23.78 -41.43
C ALA A 295 -10.69 -24.01 -42.87
N SER A 296 -11.60 -24.25 -43.80
CA SER A 296 -11.25 -24.55 -45.20
C SER A 296 -12.34 -24.16 -46.20
N GLY A 297 -11.96 -23.92 -47.45
CA GLY A 297 -12.88 -23.63 -48.55
C GLY A 297 -12.92 -22.17 -48.99
N ALA A 298 -12.18 -21.29 -48.32
CA ALA A 298 -11.93 -19.90 -48.74
C ALA A 298 -10.45 -19.61 -49.04
N GLY A 299 -9.56 -20.62 -49.02
CA GLY A 299 -8.13 -20.41 -49.27
C GLY A 299 -7.48 -19.64 -48.13
N ALA A 300 -6.73 -18.58 -48.44
CA ALA A 300 -6.04 -17.77 -47.41
C ALA A 300 -7.00 -17.06 -46.44
N ASP A 301 -8.27 -16.89 -46.81
CA ASP A 301 -9.29 -16.27 -45.95
C ASP A 301 -9.93 -17.26 -44.96
N SER A 302 -9.53 -18.55 -45.00
CA SER A 302 -10.06 -19.56 -44.09
C SER A 302 -9.33 -19.55 -42.75
N ASN A 303 -9.87 -18.83 -41.77
CA ASN A 303 -9.21 -18.57 -40.49
C ASN A 303 -9.85 -19.32 -39.32
N ILE A 304 -9.04 -19.64 -38.31
CA ILE A 304 -9.50 -20.03 -36.97
C ILE A 304 -9.21 -18.85 -36.03
N ASN A 305 -10.21 -18.36 -35.32
CA ASN A 305 -10.09 -17.29 -34.34
C ASN A 305 -10.60 -17.76 -32.98
N VAL A 306 -9.75 -17.74 -31.96
CA VAL A 306 -10.10 -18.11 -30.59
C VAL A 306 -9.73 -16.97 -29.67
N VAL A 307 -10.71 -16.39 -28.97
CA VAL A 307 -10.52 -15.19 -28.13
C VAL A 307 -11.03 -15.46 -26.72
N GLY A 308 -10.17 -15.28 -25.71
CA GLY A 308 -10.45 -15.50 -24.29
C GLY A 308 -11.20 -16.79 -23.97
N SER A 309 -10.91 -17.86 -24.72
CA SER A 309 -11.69 -19.10 -24.73
C SER A 309 -10.81 -20.34 -24.51
N THR A 310 -11.43 -21.45 -24.14
CA THR A 310 -10.74 -22.70 -23.82
C THR A 310 -11.09 -23.81 -24.80
N ILE A 311 -10.07 -24.54 -25.28
CA ILE A 311 -10.19 -25.76 -26.06
C ILE A 311 -9.46 -26.87 -25.32
N SER A 312 -10.14 -27.99 -25.03
CA SER A 312 -9.57 -29.10 -24.27
C SER A 312 -9.88 -30.46 -24.90
N ALA A 313 -8.86 -31.24 -25.23
CA ALA A 313 -8.99 -32.61 -25.72
C ALA A 313 -8.38 -33.59 -24.71
N GLY A 314 -9.10 -34.65 -24.36
CA GLY A 314 -8.59 -35.71 -23.49
C GLY A 314 -7.42 -36.49 -24.11
N ASN A 315 -7.33 -36.50 -25.44
CA ASN A 315 -6.24 -37.10 -26.21
C ASN A 315 -5.64 -36.05 -27.17
N ASP A 316 -6.00 -36.04 -28.45
CA ASP A 316 -5.35 -35.16 -29.44
C ASP A 316 -6.23 -33.95 -29.82
N ALA A 317 -5.60 -32.80 -30.07
CA ALA A 317 -6.26 -31.63 -30.61
C ALA A 317 -5.62 -31.21 -31.94
N LEU A 318 -6.45 -30.91 -32.94
CA LEU A 318 -6.02 -30.40 -34.25
C LEU A 318 -6.72 -29.07 -34.56
N LEU A 319 -5.92 -28.03 -34.78
CA LEU A 319 -6.36 -26.75 -35.33
C LEU A 319 -5.76 -26.64 -36.73
N ALA A 320 -6.58 -26.71 -37.78
CA ALA A 320 -6.13 -26.68 -39.17
C ALA A 320 -6.83 -25.57 -39.96
N ALA A 321 -6.07 -24.59 -40.45
CA ALA A 321 -6.57 -23.46 -41.22
C ALA A 321 -5.81 -23.34 -42.55
N GLN A 322 -6.53 -23.15 -43.67
CA GLN A 322 -5.88 -22.77 -44.94
C GLN A 322 -5.33 -21.33 -44.90
N GLY A 323 -5.88 -20.49 -44.03
CA GLY A 323 -5.40 -19.16 -43.68
C GLY A 323 -4.69 -19.15 -42.33
N ASN A 324 -5.09 -18.23 -41.45
CA ASN A 324 -4.44 -17.98 -40.18
C ASN A 324 -5.06 -18.78 -39.02
N VAL A 325 -4.25 -19.04 -37.98
CA VAL A 325 -4.72 -19.48 -36.67
C VAL A 325 -4.43 -18.39 -35.64
N ASN A 326 -5.47 -17.78 -35.09
CA ASN A 326 -5.39 -16.67 -34.14
C ASN A 326 -5.90 -17.12 -32.78
N LEU A 327 -5.03 -17.17 -31.78
CA LEU A 327 -5.33 -17.45 -30.38
C LEU A 327 -5.02 -16.19 -29.57
N GLN A 328 -6.04 -15.52 -29.03
CA GLN A 328 -5.92 -14.19 -28.44
C GLN A 328 -6.59 -14.13 -27.06
N ALA A 329 -6.07 -13.31 -26.14
CA ALA A 329 -6.77 -13.05 -24.89
C ALA A 329 -7.99 -12.13 -25.08
N ALA A 330 -8.95 -12.23 -24.17
CA ALA A 330 -10.00 -11.22 -24.01
C ALA A 330 -9.61 -10.22 -22.90
N GLN A 331 -9.91 -8.94 -23.11
CA GLN A 331 -9.58 -7.86 -22.17
C GLN A 331 -10.71 -7.67 -21.16
N ASN A 332 -10.37 -7.68 -19.87
CA ASN A 332 -11.26 -7.26 -18.79
C ASN A 332 -10.87 -5.85 -18.35
N THR A 333 -11.84 -5.07 -17.88
CA THR A 333 -11.63 -3.69 -17.40
C THR A 333 -12.39 -3.43 -16.11
N VAL A 334 -11.80 -2.64 -15.22
CA VAL A 334 -12.45 -2.04 -14.06
C VAL A 334 -12.04 -0.58 -14.00
N SER A 335 -13.01 0.34 -13.97
CA SER A 335 -12.78 1.77 -13.78
C SER A 335 -13.57 2.27 -12.57
N GLN A 336 -12.99 3.20 -11.83
CA GLN A 336 -13.56 3.82 -10.66
C GLN A 336 -13.18 5.28 -10.67
N GLN A 337 -14.18 6.16 -10.57
CA GLN A 337 -13.97 7.59 -10.39
C GLN A 337 -14.79 8.04 -9.19
N SER A 338 -14.26 8.98 -8.43
CA SER A 338 -14.96 9.58 -7.31
C SER A 338 -14.53 11.02 -7.11
N ASP A 339 -15.49 11.85 -6.75
CA ASP A 339 -15.31 13.26 -6.44
C ASP A 339 -16.09 13.60 -5.17
N SER A 340 -15.50 14.41 -4.31
CA SER A 340 -16.14 14.90 -3.09
C SER A 340 -15.76 16.34 -2.83
N LYS A 341 -16.71 17.13 -2.33
CA LYS A 341 -16.51 18.51 -1.90
C LYS A 341 -17.45 18.84 -0.74
N GLY A 342 -16.97 19.61 0.22
CA GLY A 342 -17.77 19.99 1.38
C GLY A 342 -17.28 21.27 2.03
N GLY A 343 -18.14 21.83 2.88
CA GLY A 343 -17.83 23.02 3.65
C GLY A 343 -18.81 23.22 4.80
N SER A 344 -18.34 23.82 5.88
CA SER A 344 -19.17 24.18 7.02
C SER A 344 -18.73 25.49 7.65
N VAL A 345 -19.67 26.19 8.29
CA VAL A 345 -19.45 27.39 9.09
C VAL A 345 -20.36 27.34 10.30
N GLY A 346 -19.87 27.71 11.48
CA GLY A 346 -20.67 27.73 12.70
C GLY A 346 -20.12 28.67 13.74
N VAL A 347 -21.00 29.16 14.61
CA VAL A 347 -20.70 29.97 15.79
C VAL A 347 -21.42 29.36 16.98
N GLY A 348 -20.81 29.35 18.15
CA GLY A 348 -21.42 28.80 19.35
C GLY A 348 -21.05 29.53 20.62
N VAL A 349 -21.77 29.20 21.68
CA VAL A 349 -21.61 29.71 23.04
C VAL A 349 -21.71 28.53 23.97
N SER A 350 -20.67 28.26 24.75
CA SER A 350 -20.64 27.21 25.75
C SER A 350 -20.66 27.79 27.16
N LEU A 351 -21.54 27.28 28.02
CA LEU A 351 -21.62 27.59 29.44
C LEU A 351 -21.26 26.34 30.26
N SER A 352 -20.16 26.39 30.99
CA SER A 352 -19.76 25.31 31.93
C SER A 352 -20.25 25.64 33.34
N VAL A 353 -20.97 24.71 34.00
CA VAL A 353 -21.49 24.87 35.37
C VAL A 353 -20.92 23.77 36.26
N GLY A 354 -20.18 24.15 37.31
CA GLY A 354 -19.46 23.25 38.23
C GLY A 354 -18.76 24.06 39.33
N SER A 355 -17.68 23.55 39.92
CA SER A 355 -16.88 24.26 40.95
C SER A 355 -16.27 25.59 40.47
N LYS A 356 -16.32 25.88 39.16
CA LYS A 356 -16.12 27.20 38.53
C LYS A 356 -17.08 27.34 37.33
N THR A 357 -17.89 28.40 37.27
CA THR A 357 -18.80 28.69 36.15
C THR A 357 -18.10 29.50 35.06
N GLY A 358 -18.33 29.19 33.77
CA GLY A 358 -17.70 29.96 32.67
C GLY A 358 -18.42 29.95 31.32
N LEU A 359 -18.43 31.10 30.63
CA LEU A 359 -18.93 31.33 29.25
C LEU A 359 -17.78 31.39 28.23
N ALA A 360 -17.88 30.64 27.13
CA ALA A 360 -16.95 30.74 25.99
C ALA A 360 -17.70 30.88 24.66
N PHE A 361 -17.14 31.62 23.70
CA PHE A 361 -17.71 31.83 22.37
C PHE A 361 -16.87 31.08 21.33
N THR A 362 -17.46 30.17 20.58
CA THR A 362 -16.80 29.46 19.49
C THR A 362 -17.19 30.01 18.12
N ALA A 363 -16.28 29.98 17.16
CA ALA A 363 -16.53 30.20 15.74
C ALA A 363 -15.69 29.19 14.97
N ALA A 364 -16.25 28.48 14.01
CA ALA A 364 -15.54 27.49 13.22
C ALA A 364 -15.95 27.54 11.75
N ALA A 365 -15.01 27.28 10.85
CA ALA A 365 -15.25 27.09 9.43
C ALA A 365 -14.39 25.92 8.94
N SER A 366 -14.89 25.11 8.01
CA SER A 366 -14.09 24.06 7.38
C SER A 366 -14.50 23.85 5.92
N GLY A 367 -13.61 23.25 5.15
CA GLY A 367 -13.83 22.88 3.76
C GLY A 367 -12.97 21.68 3.38
N ASN A 368 -13.47 20.85 2.47
CA ASN A 368 -12.77 19.67 1.99
C ASN A 368 -13.08 19.43 0.51
N ARG A 369 -12.12 18.83 -0.18
CA ARG A 369 -12.27 18.35 -1.55
C ARG A 369 -11.41 17.10 -1.74
N GLY A 370 -11.96 16.08 -2.38
CA GLY A 370 -11.22 14.89 -2.75
C GLY A 370 -11.61 14.40 -4.12
N ASN A 371 -10.66 13.80 -4.84
CA ASN A 371 -10.90 13.03 -6.05
C ASN A 371 -10.08 11.75 -6.02
N ALA A 372 -10.61 10.67 -6.59
CA ALA A 372 -9.87 9.44 -6.82
C ALA A 372 -10.29 8.79 -8.13
N ASP A 373 -9.31 8.39 -8.91
CA ASP A 373 -9.43 7.78 -10.23
C ASP A 373 -8.62 6.48 -10.21
N GLY A 374 -9.25 5.37 -10.59
CA GLY A 374 -8.64 4.06 -10.64
C GLY A 374 -9.05 3.34 -11.91
N ASP A 375 -8.09 2.83 -12.65
CA ASP A 375 -8.31 2.09 -13.89
C ASP A 375 -7.47 0.81 -13.87
N SER A 376 -8.08 -0.32 -14.20
CA SER A 376 -7.42 -1.61 -14.24
C SER A 376 -7.83 -2.37 -15.49
N SER A 377 -6.88 -3.05 -16.11
CA SER A 377 -7.11 -3.94 -17.24
C SER A 377 -6.38 -5.26 -17.01
N THR A 378 -7.10 -6.36 -17.14
CA THR A 378 -6.52 -7.70 -17.04
C THR A 378 -6.87 -8.53 -18.26
N TRP A 379 -6.15 -9.61 -18.50
CA TRP A 379 -6.34 -10.45 -19.67
C TRP A 379 -6.81 -11.85 -19.31
N THR A 380 -7.92 -12.29 -19.92
CA THR A 380 -8.35 -13.69 -19.91
C THR A 380 -7.69 -14.38 -21.10
N ASN A 381 -6.59 -15.11 -20.87
CA ASN A 381 -5.86 -15.77 -21.95
C ASN A 381 -6.67 -16.89 -22.61
N THR A 382 -6.44 -17.08 -23.92
CA THR A 382 -6.92 -18.28 -24.62
C THR A 382 -6.09 -19.49 -24.21
N GLN A 383 -6.74 -20.63 -23.98
CA GLN A 383 -6.08 -21.88 -23.60
C GLN A 383 -6.45 -23.00 -24.56
N VAL A 384 -5.45 -23.66 -25.12
CA VAL A 384 -5.62 -24.85 -25.95
C VAL A 384 -4.80 -25.97 -25.33
N ALA A 385 -5.46 -27.05 -24.93
CA ALA A 385 -4.83 -28.17 -24.25
C ALA A 385 -5.22 -29.50 -24.89
N ALA A 386 -4.22 -30.37 -25.10
CA ALA A 386 -4.39 -31.75 -25.52
C ALA A 386 -3.72 -32.67 -24.50
N GLY A 387 -4.38 -33.77 -24.11
CA GLY A 387 -3.78 -34.76 -23.21
C GLY A 387 -2.55 -35.45 -23.81
N ASN A 388 -2.50 -35.60 -25.13
CA ASN A 388 -1.41 -36.22 -25.87
C ASN A 388 -0.76 -35.26 -26.88
N THR A 389 -1.30 -35.14 -28.10
CA THR A 389 -0.70 -34.31 -29.16
C THR A 389 -1.57 -33.10 -29.48
N LEU A 390 -1.00 -31.91 -29.41
CA LEU A 390 -1.59 -30.71 -30.00
C LEU A 390 -0.93 -30.42 -31.34
N ALA A 391 -1.70 -30.40 -32.43
CA ALA A 391 -1.26 -30.02 -33.76
C ALA A 391 -1.90 -28.70 -34.20
N ILE A 392 -1.08 -27.73 -34.59
CA ILE A 392 -1.51 -26.46 -35.18
C ILE A 392 -0.95 -26.37 -36.60
N GLN A 393 -1.83 -26.22 -37.58
CA GLN A 393 -1.47 -26.13 -39.00
C GLN A 393 -2.11 -24.88 -39.59
N SER A 394 -1.30 -23.92 -40.06
CA SER A 394 -1.77 -22.70 -40.71
C SER A 394 -1.13 -22.54 -42.09
N GLY A 395 -1.93 -22.27 -43.12
CA GLY A 395 -1.41 -21.86 -44.42
C GLY A 395 -0.85 -20.43 -44.43
N GLY A 396 -1.32 -19.59 -43.49
CA GLY A 396 -0.80 -18.26 -43.20
C GLY A 396 -0.10 -18.19 -41.85
N ASP A 397 -0.34 -17.10 -41.11
CA ASP A 397 0.28 -16.81 -39.82
C ASP A 397 -0.40 -17.58 -38.67
N THR A 398 0.37 -17.88 -37.63
CA THR A 398 -0.13 -18.36 -36.34
C THR A 398 0.19 -17.33 -35.25
N ASN A 399 -0.84 -16.85 -34.55
CA ASN A 399 -0.72 -15.81 -33.52
C ASN A 399 -1.17 -16.34 -32.15
N LEU A 400 -0.30 -16.28 -31.14
CA LEU A 400 -0.58 -16.58 -29.73
C LEU A 400 -0.35 -15.30 -28.91
N ILE A 401 -1.39 -14.47 -28.78
CA ILE A 401 -1.32 -13.15 -28.14
C ILE A 401 -2.14 -13.18 -26.84
N GLY A 402 -1.51 -13.41 -25.70
CA GLY A 402 -2.24 -13.77 -24.48
C GLY A 402 -2.87 -15.17 -24.62
N ALA A 403 -2.07 -16.15 -25.03
CA ALA A 403 -2.55 -17.50 -25.27
C ALA A 403 -1.53 -18.58 -24.93
N VAL A 404 -2.02 -19.73 -24.44
CA VAL A 404 -1.21 -20.91 -24.11
C VAL A 404 -1.70 -22.10 -24.92
N ALA A 405 -0.79 -22.70 -25.68
CA ALA A 405 -1.00 -23.93 -26.44
C ALA A 405 -0.19 -25.06 -25.78
N SER A 406 -0.84 -26.15 -25.35
CA SER A 406 -0.19 -27.19 -24.55
C SER A 406 -0.60 -28.61 -24.92
N GLY A 407 0.34 -29.54 -24.73
CA GLY A 407 0.13 -30.97 -24.83
C GLY A 407 1.38 -31.76 -24.47
N ASN A 408 1.29 -33.09 -24.34
CA ASN A 408 2.49 -33.91 -24.12
C ASN A 408 3.50 -33.74 -25.27
N GLN A 409 3.00 -33.69 -26.50
CA GLN A 409 3.74 -33.23 -27.68
C GLN A 409 2.99 -32.06 -28.34
N VAL A 410 3.72 -31.07 -28.83
CA VAL A 410 3.14 -29.98 -29.62
C VAL A 410 3.80 -29.92 -30.99
N ILE A 411 3.00 -30.02 -32.05
CA ILE A 411 3.42 -29.92 -33.44
C ILE A 411 2.82 -28.64 -34.03
N THR A 412 3.65 -27.80 -34.64
CA THR A 412 3.22 -26.52 -35.22
C THR A 412 3.84 -26.38 -36.61
N ASP A 413 3.00 -26.29 -37.64
CA ASP A 413 3.40 -26.09 -39.04
C ASP A 413 2.76 -24.79 -39.55
N VAL A 414 3.59 -23.78 -39.82
CA VAL A 414 3.17 -22.41 -40.10
C VAL A 414 3.69 -21.97 -41.47
N GLY A 415 2.78 -21.77 -42.42
CA GLY A 415 3.09 -21.28 -43.77
C GLY A 415 3.53 -19.81 -43.82
N GLY A 416 3.18 -19.02 -42.81
CA GLY A 416 3.60 -17.62 -42.62
C GLY A 416 4.51 -17.43 -41.41
N ASN A 417 4.16 -16.45 -40.56
CA ASN A 417 4.89 -16.10 -39.34
C ASN A 417 4.25 -16.72 -38.09
N LEU A 418 5.07 -17.00 -37.08
CA LEU A 418 4.63 -17.40 -35.74
C LEU A 418 4.88 -16.25 -34.77
N ASN A 419 3.82 -15.67 -34.20
CA ASN A 419 3.93 -14.59 -33.21
C ASN A 419 3.45 -15.09 -31.85
N ILE A 420 4.30 -14.99 -30.83
CA ILE A 420 3.96 -15.33 -29.44
C ILE A 420 4.21 -14.10 -28.57
N GLN A 421 3.14 -13.51 -28.07
CA GLN A 421 3.20 -12.28 -27.27
C GLN A 421 2.44 -12.44 -25.96
N SER A 422 3.16 -12.26 -24.85
CA SER A 422 2.56 -12.10 -23.54
C SER A 422 1.97 -10.71 -23.36
N LEU A 423 0.87 -10.62 -22.60
CA LEU A 423 0.18 -9.36 -22.30
C LEU A 423 0.37 -9.01 -20.83
N GLN A 424 0.51 -7.72 -20.55
CA GLN A 424 0.60 -7.21 -19.19
C GLN A 424 -0.80 -6.83 -18.69
N ASP A 425 -1.13 -7.30 -17.50
CA ASP A 425 -2.21 -6.71 -16.71
C ASP A 425 -1.72 -5.35 -16.19
N THR A 426 -2.57 -4.34 -16.25
CA THR A 426 -2.27 -2.97 -15.83
C THR A 426 -3.21 -2.50 -14.73
N SER A 427 -2.72 -1.73 -13.78
CA SER A 427 -3.56 -1.05 -12.78
C SER A 427 -2.95 0.29 -12.40
N THR A 428 -3.75 1.34 -12.46
CA THR A 428 -3.37 2.69 -12.05
C THR A 428 -4.36 3.21 -11.03
N TYR A 429 -3.87 3.91 -10.01
CA TYR A 429 -4.72 4.56 -9.02
C TYR A 429 -4.13 5.91 -8.61
N ASN A 430 -4.91 6.96 -8.78
CA ASN A 430 -4.54 8.32 -8.41
C ASN A 430 -5.60 8.89 -7.47
N SER A 431 -5.21 9.39 -6.32
CA SER A 431 -6.13 10.09 -5.43
C SER A 431 -5.49 11.31 -4.81
N LYS A 432 -6.31 12.32 -4.58
CA LYS A 432 -5.92 13.54 -3.90
C LYS A 432 -7.06 13.98 -3.00
N ASN A 433 -6.80 14.05 -1.70
CA ASN A 433 -7.76 14.54 -0.72
C ASN A 433 -7.17 15.76 0.00
N GLN A 434 -7.98 16.80 0.20
CA GLN A 434 -7.59 18.06 0.82
C GLN A 434 -8.67 18.51 1.80
N SER A 435 -8.25 19.01 2.95
CA SER A 435 -9.13 19.57 3.97
C SER A 435 -8.50 20.79 4.63
N VAL A 436 -9.31 21.77 4.96
CA VAL A 436 -8.94 22.98 5.70
C VAL A 436 -10.01 23.26 6.76
N GLY A 437 -9.59 23.68 7.95
CA GLY A 437 -10.44 24.04 9.05
C GLY A 437 -9.87 25.21 9.83
N ALA A 438 -10.72 26.03 10.41
CA ALA A 438 -10.36 27.07 11.35
C ALA A 438 -11.41 27.07 12.46
N SER A 439 -11.00 27.17 13.71
CA SER A 439 -11.88 27.40 14.84
C SER A 439 -11.27 28.40 15.82
N VAL A 440 -12.10 29.15 16.51
CA VAL A 440 -11.72 30.13 17.53
C VAL A 440 -12.68 29.92 18.69
N SER A 441 -12.16 29.88 19.92
CA SER A 441 -12.89 29.77 21.17
C SER A 441 -12.43 30.88 22.11
N ILE A 442 -13.24 31.91 22.30
CA ILE A 442 -12.93 33.08 23.13
C ILE A 442 -13.51 32.88 24.54
N CYS A 443 -12.65 32.89 25.54
CA CYS A 443 -13.00 33.00 26.95
C CYS A 443 -12.75 34.45 27.41
N VAL A 444 -13.79 35.10 27.97
CA VAL A 444 -13.73 36.47 28.51
C VAL A 444 -13.76 36.44 30.07
N PRO A 445 -12.62 36.60 30.78
CA PRO A 445 -12.61 36.72 32.25
C PRO A 445 -13.32 38.01 32.73
N PRO A 446 -13.94 38.05 33.93
CA PRO A 446 -14.08 36.97 34.92
C PRO A 446 -15.23 35.99 34.59
N LEU A 447 -15.86 36.13 33.42
CA LEU A 447 -17.04 35.36 33.03
C LEU A 447 -16.73 33.91 32.61
N CYS A 448 -15.45 33.52 32.56
CA CYS A 448 -14.97 32.14 32.41
C CYS A 448 -13.56 31.97 32.98
N TYR A 449 -13.21 30.72 33.29
CA TYR A 449 -11.88 30.32 33.74
C TYR A 449 -11.23 29.42 32.68
N GLY A 450 -10.34 30.00 31.88
CA GLY A 450 -9.63 29.31 30.79
C GLY A 450 -8.95 30.33 29.88
N THR A 451 -8.09 29.87 28.97
CA THR A 451 -7.52 30.73 27.93
C THR A 451 -8.39 30.67 26.67
N SER A 452 -8.55 31.82 26.01
CA SER A 452 -9.06 31.84 24.65
C SER A 452 -8.10 31.07 23.76
N SER A 453 -8.62 30.20 22.89
CA SER A 453 -7.84 29.40 21.95
C SER A 453 -8.33 29.62 20.53
N GLY A 454 -7.49 29.47 19.54
CA GLY A 454 -7.92 29.16 18.18
C GLY A 454 -7.27 27.87 17.74
N SER A 455 -7.72 27.32 16.62
CA SER A 455 -7.01 26.29 15.87
C SER A 455 -7.20 26.52 14.39
N VAL A 456 -6.17 26.33 13.59
CA VAL A 456 -6.25 26.26 12.13
C VAL A 456 -5.71 24.90 11.73
N SER A 457 -6.51 24.10 11.06
CA SER A 457 -6.12 22.79 10.54
C SER A 457 -6.03 22.83 9.01
N ALA A 458 -5.02 22.18 8.46
CA ALA A 458 -4.90 21.89 7.05
C ALA A 458 -4.42 20.46 6.89
N GLY A 459 -4.91 19.76 5.88
CA GLY A 459 -4.56 18.37 5.60
C GLY A 459 -4.59 18.10 4.11
N GLN A 460 -3.63 17.32 3.63
CA GLN A 460 -3.62 16.82 2.27
C GLN A 460 -3.04 15.41 2.22
N THR A 461 -3.68 14.55 1.43
CA THR A 461 -3.17 13.22 1.10
C THR A 461 -3.14 13.08 -0.41
N LYS A 462 -2.05 12.54 -0.96
CA LYS A 462 -1.91 12.18 -2.37
C LYS A 462 -1.43 10.74 -2.46
N ILE A 463 -2.05 9.95 -3.32
CA ILE A 463 -1.62 8.59 -3.64
C ILE A 463 -1.57 8.47 -5.15
N ASP A 464 -0.44 8.01 -5.68
CA ASP A 464 -0.26 7.65 -7.08
C ASP A 464 0.29 6.21 -7.11
N SER A 465 -0.30 5.33 -7.91
CA SER A 465 0.14 3.95 -8.09
C SER A 465 0.03 3.55 -9.55
N ASN A 466 1.04 2.80 -10.01
CA ASN A 466 1.12 2.24 -11.34
C ASN A 466 1.61 0.78 -11.26
N TYR A 467 1.03 -0.08 -12.07
CA TYR A 467 1.33 -1.50 -12.14
C TYR A 467 1.19 -1.96 -13.58
N ALA A 468 2.19 -2.67 -14.08
CA ALA A 468 2.12 -3.44 -15.31
C ALA A 468 2.92 -4.74 -15.15
N SER A 469 2.25 -5.89 -15.25
CA SER A 469 2.93 -7.19 -15.14
C SER A 469 2.29 -8.26 -16.00
N VAL A 470 3.12 -9.09 -16.65
CA VAL A 470 2.66 -10.33 -17.26
C VAL A 470 2.35 -11.34 -16.15
N ASN A 471 1.07 -11.57 -15.88
CA ASN A 471 0.62 -12.57 -14.91
C ASN A 471 0.53 -13.98 -15.51
N GLN A 472 0.37 -14.09 -16.83
CA GLN A 472 0.35 -15.37 -17.53
C GLN A 472 1.12 -15.27 -18.85
N GLN A 473 2.27 -15.95 -18.92
CA GLN A 473 3.11 -15.96 -20.12
C GLN A 473 2.46 -16.77 -21.24
N SER A 474 2.39 -16.14 -22.42
CA SER A 474 1.96 -16.77 -23.66
C SER A 474 3.03 -17.71 -24.19
N GLY A 475 2.60 -18.84 -24.76
CA GLY A 475 3.56 -19.80 -25.27
C GLY A 475 3.02 -21.14 -25.71
N ILE A 476 3.92 -21.88 -26.34
CA ILE A 476 3.79 -23.30 -26.63
C ILE A 476 4.43 -24.06 -25.46
N ARG A 477 3.70 -24.99 -24.84
CA ARG A 477 4.14 -25.75 -23.66
C ARG A 477 3.98 -27.24 -23.89
N ALA A 478 5.07 -27.89 -24.26
CA ALA A 478 5.15 -29.32 -24.48
C ALA A 478 5.53 -30.10 -23.21
N GLY A 479 5.05 -31.33 -23.10
CA GLY A 479 5.49 -32.32 -22.11
C GLY A 479 6.78 -33.03 -22.51
N ASP A 480 6.86 -34.31 -22.15
CA ASP A 480 8.03 -35.17 -22.42
C ASP A 480 8.14 -35.55 -23.90
N GLY A 481 7.04 -35.46 -24.65
CA GLY A 481 7.03 -35.65 -26.11
C GLY A 481 7.70 -34.53 -26.90
N GLY A 482 8.08 -33.43 -26.24
CA GLY A 482 8.78 -32.29 -26.85
C GLY A 482 7.93 -31.48 -27.84
N PHE A 483 8.53 -30.45 -28.42
CA PHE A 483 7.90 -29.65 -29.47
C PHE A 483 8.52 -29.90 -30.84
N GLN A 484 7.70 -29.80 -31.89
CA GLN A 484 8.12 -29.80 -33.30
C GLN A 484 7.53 -28.56 -33.97
N VAL A 485 8.32 -27.51 -34.12
CA VAL A 485 7.87 -26.21 -34.65
C VAL A 485 8.59 -25.92 -35.95
N ALA A 486 7.83 -25.83 -37.04
CA ALA A 486 8.29 -25.46 -38.37
C ALA A 486 7.56 -24.19 -38.83
N VAL A 487 8.31 -23.14 -39.15
CA VAL A 487 7.79 -21.84 -39.55
C VAL A 487 8.48 -21.39 -40.84
N ALA A 488 7.72 -21.14 -41.90
CA ALA A 488 8.29 -20.69 -43.17
C ALA A 488 8.84 -19.25 -43.10
N GLY A 489 8.15 -18.38 -42.35
CA GLY A 489 8.50 -16.97 -42.14
C GLY A 489 9.30 -16.71 -40.86
N ASN A 490 8.97 -15.63 -40.17
CA ASN A 490 9.60 -15.23 -38.92
C ASN A 490 8.91 -15.84 -37.70
N THR A 491 9.68 -16.22 -36.69
CA THR A 491 9.17 -16.44 -35.33
C THR A 491 9.48 -15.22 -34.47
N ASP A 492 8.45 -14.53 -33.96
CA ASP A 492 8.57 -13.37 -33.07
C ASP A 492 8.13 -13.74 -31.65
N LEU A 493 9.03 -13.63 -30.67
CA LEU A 493 8.73 -13.86 -29.25
C LEU A 493 8.81 -12.56 -28.45
N LYS A 494 7.69 -12.14 -27.85
CA LYS A 494 7.59 -10.95 -26.98
C LYS A 494 7.17 -11.35 -25.57
N GLY A 495 8.15 -11.47 -24.68
CA GLY A 495 8.01 -12.16 -23.40
C GLY A 495 7.35 -13.54 -23.54
N GLY A 496 7.50 -14.20 -24.70
CA GLY A 496 6.79 -15.42 -25.09
C GLY A 496 7.72 -16.63 -25.09
N VAL A 497 7.17 -17.82 -24.86
CA VAL A 497 7.98 -19.04 -24.68
C VAL A 497 7.56 -20.19 -25.61
N ILE A 498 8.53 -20.96 -26.08
CA ILE A 498 8.33 -22.31 -26.63
C ILE A 498 9.08 -23.26 -25.71
N SER A 499 8.36 -23.99 -24.87
CA SER A 499 8.94 -24.76 -23.78
C SER A 499 8.60 -26.24 -23.82
N SER A 500 9.49 -27.05 -23.23
CA SER A 500 9.30 -28.48 -22.98
C SER A 500 9.71 -28.83 -21.55
N THR A 501 9.50 -30.09 -21.14
CA THR A 501 10.06 -30.61 -19.87
C THR A 501 11.58 -30.86 -19.99
N ASP A 502 12.22 -31.09 -18.83
CA ASP A 502 13.63 -31.49 -18.78
C ASP A 502 13.91 -32.80 -19.53
N ALA A 503 12.98 -33.76 -19.45
CA ALA A 503 13.11 -35.05 -20.16
C ALA A 503 13.19 -34.84 -21.67
N ALA A 504 12.29 -34.02 -22.24
CA ALA A 504 12.30 -33.73 -23.67
C ALA A 504 13.60 -33.05 -24.15
N VAL A 505 14.20 -32.18 -23.33
CA VAL A 505 15.49 -31.54 -23.65
C VAL A 505 16.62 -32.57 -23.62
N GLN A 506 16.66 -33.44 -22.61
CA GLN A 506 17.70 -34.46 -22.46
C GLN A 506 17.62 -35.54 -23.56
N ASP A 507 16.41 -35.93 -23.94
CA ASP A 507 16.16 -36.96 -24.95
C ASP A 507 16.26 -36.42 -26.39
N GLY A 508 16.42 -35.10 -26.57
CA GLY A 508 16.50 -34.48 -27.89
C GLY A 508 15.18 -34.48 -28.67
N SER A 509 14.04 -34.51 -27.97
CA SER A 509 12.69 -34.54 -28.55
C SER A 509 12.25 -33.22 -29.17
N ASN A 510 13.01 -32.14 -28.94
CA ASN A 510 12.69 -30.80 -29.43
C ASN A 510 13.25 -30.55 -30.83
N HIS A 511 12.39 -30.12 -31.75
CA HIS A 511 12.76 -29.67 -33.09
C HIS A 511 12.19 -28.27 -33.36
N PHE A 512 13.05 -27.35 -33.80
CA PHE A 512 12.67 -25.98 -34.15
C PHE A 512 13.33 -25.58 -35.46
N SER A 513 12.53 -25.10 -36.41
CA SER A 513 12.97 -24.56 -37.69
C SER A 513 12.15 -23.32 -38.03
N THR A 514 12.82 -22.24 -38.38
CA THR A 514 12.18 -20.97 -38.75
C THR A 514 12.99 -20.25 -39.82
N GLY A 515 12.35 -19.41 -40.63
CA GLY A 515 13.05 -18.57 -41.62
C GLY A 515 13.90 -17.49 -40.96
N SER A 516 13.37 -16.82 -39.94
CA SER A 516 14.10 -15.88 -39.08
C SER A 516 13.54 -15.88 -37.66
N LEU A 517 14.32 -15.40 -36.69
CA LEU A 517 13.96 -15.39 -35.27
C LEU A 517 14.19 -14.01 -34.66
N THR A 518 13.13 -13.42 -34.10
CA THR A 518 13.18 -12.18 -33.32
C THR A 518 12.68 -12.43 -31.90
N MET A 519 13.36 -11.82 -30.92
CA MET A 519 12.99 -11.94 -29.52
C MET A 519 13.12 -10.59 -28.82
N SER A 520 12.17 -10.28 -27.95
CA SER A 520 12.26 -9.22 -26.97
C SER A 520 11.63 -9.66 -25.66
N ASP A 521 12.18 -9.20 -24.54
CA ASP A 521 11.60 -9.45 -23.22
C ASP A 521 10.57 -8.38 -22.88
N ILE A 522 9.77 -8.63 -21.84
CA ILE A 522 8.81 -7.64 -21.30
C ILE A 522 9.27 -7.23 -19.90
N GLU A 523 9.45 -5.93 -19.70
CA GLU A 523 9.75 -5.34 -18.40
C GLU A 523 8.45 -5.13 -17.62
N ASN A 524 8.37 -5.76 -16.45
CA ASN A 524 7.27 -5.58 -15.52
C ASN A 524 7.69 -4.57 -14.46
N HIS A 525 6.76 -3.70 -14.08
CA HIS A 525 6.97 -2.70 -13.06
C HIS A 525 5.74 -2.59 -12.16
N ALA A 526 5.99 -2.31 -10.89
CA ALA A 526 4.97 -1.88 -9.96
C ALA A 526 5.59 -0.80 -9.09
N ASP A 527 4.93 0.35 -9.02
CA ASP A 527 5.35 1.47 -8.21
C ASP A 527 4.16 2.15 -7.56
N TYR A 528 4.35 2.65 -6.34
CA TYR A 528 3.41 3.56 -5.72
C TYR A 528 4.13 4.59 -4.87
N ASN A 529 3.53 5.77 -4.78
CA ASN A 529 3.92 6.83 -3.89
C ASN A 529 2.68 7.39 -3.19
N ALA A 530 2.72 7.41 -1.87
CA ALA A 530 1.69 7.99 -1.04
C ALA A 530 2.33 9.01 -0.09
N THR A 531 1.72 10.19 -0.04
CA THR A 531 2.15 11.30 0.83
C THR A 531 0.96 11.82 1.61
N GLY A 532 1.18 12.10 2.89
CA GLY A 532 0.22 12.74 3.77
C GLY A 532 0.86 13.91 4.48
N VAL A 533 0.19 15.04 4.54
CA VAL A 533 0.60 16.19 5.33
C VAL A 533 -0.59 16.68 6.14
N SER A 534 -0.37 17.00 7.40
CA SER A 534 -1.32 17.72 8.24
C SER A 534 -0.59 18.84 8.97
N ALA A 535 -1.29 19.93 9.21
CA ALA A 535 -0.81 21.03 10.04
C ALA A 535 -1.97 21.50 10.90
N ASN A 536 -1.73 21.67 12.20
CA ASN A 536 -2.68 22.22 13.15
C ASN A 536 -1.97 23.32 13.94
N ILE A 537 -2.45 24.55 13.84
CA ILE A 537 -1.88 25.71 14.54
C ILE A 537 -2.88 26.15 15.58
N GLY A 538 -2.60 25.94 16.87
CA GLY A 538 -3.36 26.57 17.94
C GLY A 538 -2.79 27.95 18.27
N PRO A 539 -3.55 29.06 18.24
CA PRO A 539 -3.18 30.27 18.99
C PRO A 539 -3.77 30.27 20.41
N VAL A 540 -3.04 30.83 21.37
CA VAL A 540 -3.65 31.34 22.62
C VAL A 540 -3.94 32.82 22.39
N VAL A 541 -5.20 33.24 22.52
CA VAL A 541 -5.55 34.66 22.48
C VAL A 541 -5.19 35.25 23.85
N SER A 542 -4.18 36.11 23.87
CA SER A 542 -3.72 36.80 25.07
C SER A 542 -4.76 37.81 25.56
N MET A 543 -4.72 38.17 26.86
CA MET A 543 -5.69 39.09 27.47
C MET A 543 -5.67 40.52 26.88
N ASP A 544 -4.71 40.85 26.02
CA ASP A 544 -4.58 42.11 25.29
C ASP A 544 -5.16 42.07 23.86
N GLY A 545 -5.73 40.94 23.44
CA GLY A 545 -6.25 40.75 22.08
C GLY A 545 -5.19 40.35 21.05
N GLY A 546 -3.93 40.13 21.47
CA GLY A 546 -2.88 39.60 20.62
C GLY A 546 -3.02 38.09 20.40
N LEU A 547 -2.81 37.64 19.16
CA LEU A 547 -2.63 36.22 18.85
C LEU A 547 -1.21 35.81 19.24
N THR A 548 -1.06 34.94 20.23
CA THR A 548 0.25 34.31 20.54
C THR A 548 0.25 32.85 20.09
N PRO A 549 1.36 32.31 19.56
CA PRO A 549 1.43 30.91 19.16
C PRO A 549 1.18 29.99 20.37
N GLY A 550 0.13 29.19 20.32
CA GLY A 550 -0.30 28.24 21.35
C GLY A 550 -0.18 26.82 20.85
N GLY A 551 1.05 26.35 20.62
CA GLY A 551 1.32 25.01 20.10
C GLY A 551 0.95 24.86 18.62
N SER A 552 1.96 24.62 17.79
CA SER A 552 1.79 24.23 16.39
C SER A 552 2.20 22.77 16.24
N SER A 553 1.41 21.99 15.55
CA SER A 553 1.71 20.61 15.22
C SER A 553 1.63 20.35 13.73
N ALA A 554 2.57 19.58 13.23
CA ALA A 554 2.63 19.20 11.83
C ALA A 554 2.84 17.69 11.76
N GLY A 555 1.99 17.04 10.98
CA GLY A 555 2.14 15.64 10.62
C GLY A 555 2.65 15.52 9.19
N VAL A 556 3.61 14.65 8.96
CA VAL A 556 4.07 14.27 7.62
C VAL A 556 4.15 12.77 7.55
N ALA A 557 3.69 12.22 6.43
CA ALA A 557 3.81 10.81 6.12
C ALA A 557 4.24 10.61 4.67
N GLN A 558 5.09 9.62 4.46
CA GLN A 558 5.47 9.14 3.14
C GLN A 558 5.55 7.61 3.16
N ARG A 559 4.99 7.00 2.13
CA ARG A 559 5.11 5.58 1.84
C ARG A 559 5.32 5.42 0.35
N ASP A 560 6.33 4.66 -0.02
CA ASP A 560 6.60 4.29 -1.39
C ASP A 560 6.96 2.82 -1.47
N GLY A 561 6.75 2.24 -2.64
CA GLY A 561 7.15 0.88 -2.95
C GLY A 561 7.47 0.78 -4.43
N SER A 562 8.48 -0.02 -4.76
CA SER A 562 8.78 -0.37 -6.15
C SER A 562 9.18 -1.83 -6.26
N ALA A 563 8.77 -2.48 -7.34
CA ALA A 563 9.17 -3.82 -7.71
C ALA A 563 9.30 -3.88 -9.23
N ASN A 564 10.34 -4.57 -9.70
CA ASN A 564 10.58 -4.79 -11.12
C ASN A 564 10.85 -6.27 -11.35
N SER A 565 10.40 -6.79 -12.49
CA SER A 565 10.76 -8.12 -12.97
C SER A 565 10.82 -8.12 -14.49
N VAL A 566 11.33 -9.19 -15.09
CA VAL A 566 11.40 -9.32 -16.55
C VAL A 566 10.82 -10.65 -16.96
N THR A 567 9.81 -10.62 -17.82
CA THR A 567 9.29 -11.81 -18.49
C THR A 567 10.14 -12.09 -19.72
N ARG A 568 10.98 -13.11 -19.63
CA ARG A 568 11.98 -13.44 -20.66
C ARG A 568 11.36 -14.26 -21.79
N SER A 569 11.73 -13.92 -23.03
CA SER A 569 11.46 -14.76 -24.20
C SER A 569 12.46 -15.92 -24.28
N GLY A 570 12.01 -17.09 -24.74
CA GLY A 570 12.92 -18.23 -24.88
C GLY A 570 12.34 -19.47 -25.55
N ILE A 571 13.26 -20.32 -26.02
CA ILE A 571 13.00 -21.63 -26.59
C ILE A 571 13.87 -22.64 -25.84
N SER A 572 13.25 -23.60 -25.16
CA SER A 572 13.95 -24.56 -24.28
C SER A 572 15.08 -25.29 -25.01
N GLY A 573 16.32 -25.08 -24.56
CA GLY A 573 17.52 -25.70 -25.12
C GLY A 573 17.96 -25.20 -26.50
N ILE A 574 17.40 -24.09 -27.01
CA ILE A 574 17.68 -23.62 -28.39
C ILE A 574 18.08 -22.15 -28.46
N ALA A 575 17.28 -21.22 -27.93
CA ALA A 575 17.55 -19.78 -28.06
C ALA A 575 16.87 -18.94 -26.96
N GLY A 576 17.41 -17.75 -26.66
CA GLY A 576 16.85 -16.86 -25.63
C GLY A 576 17.02 -17.45 -24.23
N ASN A 577 15.95 -17.48 -23.43
CA ASN A 577 15.93 -18.22 -22.17
C ASN A 577 15.86 -19.75 -22.41
N GLU A 578 17.01 -20.36 -22.71
CA GLU A 578 17.14 -21.81 -22.97
C GLU A 578 16.80 -22.68 -21.75
N SER A 579 16.83 -22.10 -20.54
CA SER A 579 16.48 -22.79 -19.29
C SER A 579 14.98 -22.86 -19.01
N ALA A 580 14.13 -22.16 -19.78
CA ALA A 580 12.69 -22.23 -19.58
C ALA A 580 12.18 -23.67 -19.68
N ARG A 581 11.24 -24.07 -18.82
CA ARG A 581 10.59 -25.39 -18.83
C ARG A 581 9.08 -25.28 -18.72
N THR A 582 8.39 -26.27 -19.27
CA THR A 582 6.96 -26.42 -19.06
C THR A 582 6.69 -26.69 -17.58
N GLY A 583 5.86 -25.84 -16.96
CA GLY A 583 5.55 -25.89 -15.53
C GLY A 583 6.34 -24.91 -14.66
N ASP A 584 7.28 -24.15 -15.24
CA ASP A 584 7.96 -23.07 -14.54
C ASP A 584 6.96 -22.03 -14.01
N GLN A 585 7.28 -21.47 -12.84
CA GLN A 585 6.50 -20.38 -12.26
C GLN A 585 6.70 -19.11 -13.09
N GLU A 586 5.61 -18.36 -13.24
CA GLU A 586 5.62 -17.08 -13.94
C GLU A 586 6.47 -16.05 -13.19
N SER A 587 7.24 -15.24 -13.92
CA SER A 587 8.08 -14.17 -13.36
C SER A 587 7.29 -12.89 -13.04
N SER A 588 6.02 -13.03 -12.66
CA SER A 588 5.11 -11.90 -12.44
C SER A 588 5.40 -11.15 -11.14
N ILE A 589 4.99 -9.88 -11.09
CA ILE A 589 5.05 -9.06 -9.88
C ILE A 589 3.72 -9.21 -9.15
N LYS A 590 3.77 -9.67 -7.90
CA LYS A 590 2.58 -9.63 -7.03
C LYS A 590 2.21 -8.16 -6.74
N PRO A 591 0.91 -7.80 -6.71
CA PRO A 591 0.50 -6.43 -6.37
C PRO A 591 1.14 -5.98 -5.06
N ILE A 592 1.88 -4.86 -5.11
CA ILE A 592 2.55 -4.26 -3.96
C ILE A 592 1.73 -3.12 -3.33
N PHE A 593 0.68 -2.68 -4.01
CA PHE A 593 -0.19 -1.58 -3.60
C PHE A 593 -1.55 -2.11 -3.12
N ASP A 594 -1.94 -1.69 -1.93
CA ASP A 594 -3.26 -1.91 -1.34
C ASP A 594 -3.75 -0.56 -0.79
N LEU A 595 -4.82 -0.03 -1.37
CA LEU A 595 -5.34 1.29 -1.03
C LEU A 595 -5.68 1.42 0.46
N ALA A 596 -6.39 0.44 1.03
CA ALA A 596 -6.85 0.51 2.41
C ALA A 596 -5.67 0.46 3.39
N LYS A 597 -4.69 -0.42 3.10
CA LYS A 597 -3.47 -0.52 3.90
C LYS A 597 -2.63 0.75 3.81
N VAL A 598 -2.34 1.23 2.60
CA VAL A 598 -1.50 2.42 2.38
C VAL A 598 -2.14 3.65 3.01
N GLN A 599 -3.46 3.82 2.87
CA GLN A 599 -4.16 4.96 3.47
C GLN A 599 -4.15 4.90 5.01
N SER A 600 -4.35 3.72 5.59
CA SER A 600 -4.25 3.52 7.04
C SER A 600 -2.85 3.84 7.59
N GLU A 601 -1.80 3.42 6.89
CA GLU A 601 -0.41 3.67 7.28
C GLU A 601 -0.06 5.16 7.20
N ILE A 602 -0.51 5.87 6.16
CA ILE A 602 -0.34 7.31 6.01
C ILE A 602 -1.03 8.05 7.17
N ASP A 603 -2.30 7.73 7.45
CA ASP A 603 -3.04 8.38 8.53
C ASP A 603 -2.40 8.16 9.91
N ALA A 604 -1.90 6.95 10.16
CA ALA A 604 -1.18 6.63 11.40
C ALA A 604 0.12 7.45 11.52
N GLN A 605 0.93 7.50 10.47
CA GLN A 605 2.21 8.22 10.47
C GLN A 605 2.01 9.75 10.59
N VAL A 606 0.99 10.32 9.94
CA VAL A 606 0.60 11.72 10.11
C VAL A 606 0.23 12.01 11.58
N LYS A 607 -0.60 11.17 12.21
CA LYS A 607 -1.00 11.35 13.62
C LYS A 607 0.19 11.24 14.58
N ILE A 608 1.08 10.27 14.35
CA ILE A 608 2.27 10.04 15.16
C ILE A 608 3.22 11.24 15.11
N THR A 609 3.52 11.73 13.91
CA THR A 609 4.42 12.88 13.72
C THR A 609 3.83 14.17 14.29
N GLN A 610 2.52 14.36 14.13
CA GLN A 610 1.78 15.45 14.75
C GLN A 610 1.90 15.41 16.28
N GLN A 611 1.60 14.28 16.92
CA GLN A 611 1.71 14.14 18.39
C GLN A 611 3.13 14.37 18.90
N PHE A 612 4.13 13.88 18.17
CA PHE A 612 5.53 14.16 18.51
C PHE A 612 5.83 15.66 18.49
N SER A 613 5.39 16.38 17.45
CA SER A 613 5.61 17.84 17.35
C SER A 613 4.95 18.64 18.49
N GLU A 614 3.80 18.20 18.98
CA GLU A 614 3.12 18.81 20.14
C GLU A 614 3.87 18.58 21.45
N GLN A 615 4.28 17.34 21.71
CA GLN A 615 4.78 16.93 23.02
C GLN A 615 6.29 17.17 23.19
N ALA A 616 7.07 17.10 22.11
CA ALA A 616 8.53 17.21 22.17
C ALA A 616 9.01 18.59 22.65
N SER A 617 8.37 19.67 22.18
CA SER A 617 8.74 21.05 22.56
C SER A 617 8.51 21.34 24.05
N THR A 618 7.38 20.87 24.59
CA THR A 618 7.02 21.04 26.00
C THR A 618 7.91 20.18 26.91
N ALA A 619 8.14 18.92 26.53
CA ALA A 619 9.03 18.02 27.29
C ALA A 619 10.47 18.56 27.33
N LEU A 620 10.97 19.05 26.20
CA LEU A 620 12.31 19.67 26.11
C LEU A 620 12.41 20.94 26.95
N THR A 621 11.44 21.84 26.83
CA THR A 621 11.45 23.11 27.57
C THR A 621 11.47 22.85 29.08
N ASN A 622 10.62 21.93 29.56
CA ASN A 622 10.58 21.55 30.97
C ASN A 622 11.89 20.93 31.46
N TYR A 623 12.52 20.08 30.65
CA TYR A 623 13.82 19.48 30.97
C TYR A 623 14.94 20.52 31.04
N VAL A 624 15.05 21.38 30.03
CA VAL A 624 16.09 22.42 29.95
C VAL A 624 15.91 23.45 31.05
N ASP A 625 14.69 23.91 31.32
CA ASP A 625 14.45 24.89 32.38
C ASP A 625 14.67 24.30 33.78
N GLY A 626 14.33 23.03 33.99
CA GLY A 626 14.66 22.31 35.23
C GLY A 626 16.17 22.20 35.46
N LYS A 627 16.93 21.73 34.46
CA LYS A 627 18.41 21.64 34.51
C LYS A 627 19.07 23.02 34.65
N ARG A 628 18.54 24.04 33.97
CA ARG A 628 19.03 25.42 34.06
C ARG A 628 18.81 26.00 35.45
N ALA A 629 17.67 25.72 36.08
CA ALA A 629 17.38 26.12 37.45
C ALA A 629 18.30 25.42 38.45
N ASP A 630 18.54 24.11 38.28
CA ASP A 630 19.44 23.31 39.12
C ASP A 630 20.91 23.77 39.01
N LEU A 631 21.43 23.94 37.79
CA LEU A 631 22.79 24.47 37.56
C LEU A 631 22.97 25.88 38.12
N LYS A 632 21.95 26.75 38.02
CA LYS A 632 21.99 28.08 38.64
C LYS A 632 21.99 28.00 40.17
N ALA A 633 21.16 27.13 40.76
CA ALA A 633 21.13 26.93 42.21
C ALA A 633 22.47 26.39 42.73
N GLN A 634 23.13 25.48 41.99
CA GLN A 634 24.46 24.98 42.31
C GLN A 634 25.55 26.06 42.18
N MET A 635 25.50 26.91 41.14
CA MET A 635 26.41 28.05 41.01
C MET A 635 26.25 29.10 42.11
N ASP A 636 25.01 29.34 42.56
CA ASP A 636 24.71 30.26 43.65
C ASP A 636 25.21 29.73 45.00
N ALA A 637 25.22 28.40 45.18
CA ALA A 637 25.69 27.72 46.39
C ALA A 637 27.22 27.52 46.43
N ALA A 638 27.90 27.46 45.27
CA ALA A 638 29.35 27.25 45.20
C ALA A 638 30.13 28.49 45.73
N THR A 639 31.23 28.25 46.44
CA THR A 639 32.14 29.32 46.96
C THR A 639 33.52 29.31 46.30
N ASP A 640 33.87 28.23 45.60
CA ASP A 640 35.12 28.07 44.86
C ASP A 640 35.01 28.66 43.43
N PRO A 641 35.93 29.56 43.00
CA PRO A 641 35.96 30.12 41.65
C PRO A 641 36.07 29.07 40.52
N ASP A 642 36.80 27.97 40.74
CA ASP A 642 37.03 26.97 39.69
C ASP A 642 35.79 26.08 39.48
N GLU A 643 35.06 25.77 40.56
CA GLU A 643 33.78 25.06 40.52
C GLU A 643 32.69 25.88 39.80
N LYS A 644 32.65 27.21 40.03
CA LYS A 644 31.75 28.11 39.31
C LYS A 644 32.05 28.16 37.82
N ALA A 645 33.33 28.15 37.43
CA ALA A 645 33.72 28.14 36.02
C ALA A 645 33.27 26.86 35.31
N GLN A 646 33.35 25.70 35.99
CA GLN A 646 32.86 24.43 35.45
C GLN A 646 31.34 24.38 35.31
N LEU A 647 30.59 24.83 36.31
CA LEU A 647 29.12 24.90 36.25
C LEU A 647 28.64 25.90 35.18
N GLN A 648 29.36 27.01 34.99
CA GLN A 648 29.08 27.97 33.92
C GLN A 648 29.35 27.38 32.54
N SER A 649 30.38 26.53 32.40
CA SER A 649 30.63 25.77 31.16
C SER A 649 29.49 24.80 30.85
N GLN A 650 29.03 24.03 31.85
CA GLN A 650 27.90 23.11 31.69
C GLN A 650 26.60 23.85 31.34
N LEU A 651 26.40 25.06 31.87
CA LEU A 651 25.27 25.92 31.50
C LEU A 651 25.36 26.41 30.06
N ASN A 652 26.55 26.77 29.59
CA ASN A 652 26.80 27.18 28.20
C ASN A 652 26.59 26.00 27.23
N ASP A 653 27.02 24.80 27.60
CA ASP A 653 26.79 23.57 26.84
C ASP A 653 25.30 23.24 26.76
N LEU A 654 24.57 23.31 27.88
CA LEU A 654 23.12 23.12 27.93
C LEU A 654 22.37 24.14 27.04
N ASN A 655 22.81 25.40 27.02
CA ASN A 655 22.24 26.43 26.15
C ASN A 655 22.53 26.17 24.67
N THR A 656 23.72 25.63 24.36
CA THR A 656 24.11 25.25 23.00
C THR A 656 23.27 24.05 22.51
N GLN A 657 23.10 23.04 23.36
CA GLN A 657 22.20 21.90 23.10
C GLN A 657 20.74 22.36 22.92
N SER A 658 20.26 23.28 23.75
CA SER A 658 18.92 23.88 23.61
C SER A 658 18.74 24.60 22.27
N ARG A 659 19.77 25.31 21.78
CA ARG A 659 19.74 25.98 20.47
C ARG A 659 19.64 24.97 19.32
N ILE A 660 20.38 23.86 19.40
CA ILE A 660 20.34 22.77 18.42
C ILE A 660 18.95 22.09 18.40
N LEU A 661 18.36 21.84 19.56
CA LEU A 661 17.05 21.19 19.63
C LEU A 661 15.89 22.12 19.25
N ASN A 662 16.02 23.44 19.48
CA ASN A 662 15.04 24.40 18.97
C ASN A 662 15.06 24.49 17.43
N VAL A 663 16.23 24.32 16.81
CA VAL A 663 16.34 24.18 15.35
C VAL A 663 15.65 22.90 14.87
N LEU A 664 15.82 21.77 15.58
CA LEU A 664 15.11 20.52 15.28
C LEU A 664 13.58 20.70 15.31
N ILE A 665 13.07 21.34 16.37
CA ILE A 665 11.63 21.65 16.49
C ILE A 665 11.19 22.57 15.34
N GLY A 666 12.00 23.58 14.97
CA GLY A 666 11.72 24.48 13.84
C GLY A 666 11.67 23.78 12.48
N VAL A 667 12.52 22.77 12.25
CA VAL A 667 12.54 21.98 11.01
C VAL A 667 11.36 21.00 10.96
N VAL A 668 11.06 20.31 12.06
CA VAL A 668 9.92 19.37 12.15
C VAL A 668 8.57 20.11 12.11
N SER A 669 8.51 21.35 12.60
CA SER A 669 7.31 22.21 12.55
C SER A 669 7.19 23.07 11.28
N GLY A 670 8.14 22.97 10.33
CA GLY A 670 8.08 23.66 9.04
C GLY A 670 8.40 25.17 9.07
N GLN A 671 9.05 25.67 10.13
CA GLN A 671 9.37 27.09 10.31
C GLN A 671 10.63 27.58 9.57
N VAL A 672 11.38 26.70 8.90
CA VAL A 672 12.65 27.03 8.21
C VAL A 672 12.55 26.72 6.71
N THR A 673 13.06 27.61 5.85
CA THR A 673 13.07 27.40 4.38
C THR A 673 14.06 26.29 3.99
N ALA A 674 13.76 25.50 2.95
CA ALA A 674 14.53 24.29 2.57
C ALA A 674 16.04 24.53 2.35
N ALA A 675 16.41 25.65 1.71
CA ALA A 675 17.82 26.00 1.48
C ALA A 675 18.54 26.46 2.76
N ALA A 676 17.84 27.13 3.68
CA ALA A 676 18.36 27.44 5.01
C ALA A 676 18.40 26.19 5.90
N ALA A 677 17.47 25.25 5.71
CA ALA A 677 17.39 24.01 6.48
C ALA A 677 18.60 23.11 6.23
N GLN A 678 19.05 22.89 4.99
CA GLN A 678 20.22 22.03 4.75
C GLN A 678 21.51 22.61 5.37
N GLY A 679 21.80 23.90 5.14
CA GLY A 679 23.00 24.55 5.69
C GLY A 679 23.02 24.56 7.22
N VAL A 680 21.87 24.87 7.84
CA VAL A 680 21.73 24.91 9.30
C VAL A 680 21.69 23.50 9.91
N LEU A 681 21.08 22.52 9.25
CA LEU A 681 21.06 21.12 9.70
C LEU A 681 22.44 20.47 9.57
N SER A 682 23.20 20.76 8.50
CA SER A 682 24.58 20.27 8.35
C SER A 682 25.50 20.89 9.40
N GLU A 683 25.39 22.21 9.64
CA GLU A 683 26.16 22.89 10.68
C GLU A 683 25.80 22.38 12.09
N ALA A 684 24.51 22.13 12.36
CA ALA A 684 24.08 21.50 13.59
C ALA A 684 24.59 20.05 13.70
N ALA A 685 24.58 19.27 12.62
CA ALA A 685 25.14 17.92 12.59
C ALA A 685 26.63 17.92 12.93
N ASP A 686 27.40 18.88 12.39
CA ASP A 686 28.82 19.04 12.67
C ASP A 686 29.08 19.42 14.13
N LEU A 687 28.28 20.34 14.70
CA LEU A 687 28.36 20.70 16.12
C LEU A 687 28.04 19.51 17.03
N MET A 688 27.01 18.74 16.70
CA MET A 688 26.65 17.53 17.45
C MET A 688 27.72 16.45 17.34
N ARG A 689 28.32 16.28 16.16
CA ARG A 689 29.45 15.38 15.96
C ARG A 689 30.65 15.82 16.79
N GLN A 690 31.02 17.10 16.80
CA GLN A 690 32.11 17.60 17.64
C GLN A 690 31.85 17.41 19.15
N ALA A 691 30.63 17.69 19.61
CA ALA A 691 30.24 17.43 21.00
C ALA A 691 30.34 15.93 21.35
N SER A 692 29.91 15.06 20.45
CA SER A 692 30.03 13.60 20.59
C SER A 692 31.48 13.12 20.57
N ILE A 693 32.36 13.70 19.76
CA ILE A 693 33.81 13.40 19.77
C ILE A 693 34.44 13.84 21.10
N GLN A 694 34.19 15.08 21.53
CA GLN A 694 34.74 15.61 22.79
C GLN A 694 34.30 14.77 23.98
N ASN A 695 33.01 14.47 24.08
CA ASN A 695 32.50 13.64 25.15
C ASN A 695 33.04 12.21 25.07
N SER A 696 33.17 11.62 23.87
CA SER A 696 33.79 10.28 23.71
C SER A 696 35.27 10.25 24.09
N SER A 697 36.00 11.36 23.92
CA SER A 697 37.42 11.46 24.24
C SER A 697 37.71 11.48 25.76
N LEU A 698 36.70 11.75 26.58
CA LEU A 698 36.81 11.71 28.05
C LEU A 698 37.08 10.30 28.58
N PHE A 699 36.68 9.28 27.83
CA PHE A 699 36.93 7.89 28.21
C PHE A 699 38.32 7.46 27.70
N PRO A 700 39.32 7.28 28.60
CA PRO A 700 40.69 6.99 28.17
C PRO A 700 40.83 5.58 27.58
N GLY A 701 39.83 4.71 27.75
CA GLY A 701 39.81 3.33 27.27
C GLY A 701 40.34 2.32 28.29
N VAL A 702 40.12 1.04 28.00
CA VAL A 702 40.65 -0.10 28.75
C VAL A 702 41.80 -0.71 27.96
N VAL A 703 42.85 -1.21 28.64
CA VAL A 703 43.97 -1.89 27.99
C VAL A 703 43.92 -3.40 28.21
N ASP A 704 44.19 -4.17 27.16
CA ASP A 704 44.28 -5.62 27.25
C ASP A 704 45.69 -6.10 27.68
N SER A 705 45.84 -7.41 27.86
CA SER A 705 47.13 -8.02 28.27
C SER A 705 48.26 -7.91 27.23
N LYS A 706 47.96 -7.46 26.01
CA LYS A 706 48.94 -7.20 24.93
C LYS A 706 49.27 -5.70 24.78
N GLY A 707 48.63 -4.83 25.56
CA GLY A 707 48.81 -3.38 25.48
C GLY A 707 47.89 -2.70 24.46
N ASN A 708 46.95 -3.41 23.83
CA ASN A 708 45.98 -2.83 22.91
C ASN A 708 44.87 -2.13 23.69
N VAL A 709 44.36 -1.02 23.15
CA VAL A 709 43.42 -0.14 23.85
C VAL A 709 42.08 -0.16 23.15
N LEU A 710 41.00 -0.40 23.91
CA LEU A 710 39.64 -0.16 23.46
C LEU A 710 39.11 1.10 24.16
N SER A 711 39.01 2.18 23.40
CA SER A 711 38.32 3.43 23.76
C SER A 711 37.17 3.70 22.77
N ASN A 712 36.29 4.65 23.09
CA ASN A 712 35.20 5.04 22.20
C ASN A 712 35.68 5.57 20.83
N LEU A 713 36.97 5.87 20.66
CA LEU A 713 37.53 6.47 19.44
C LEU A 713 38.62 5.59 18.78
N SER A 714 38.92 4.41 19.34
CA SER A 714 40.05 3.57 18.91
C SER A 714 39.83 2.76 17.62
N GLY A 715 38.62 2.81 17.05
CA GLY A 715 38.25 2.01 15.88
C GLY A 715 38.52 2.74 14.57
N GLU A 716 38.79 1.99 13.50
CA GLU A 716 39.10 2.54 12.18
C GLU A 716 37.81 2.99 11.45
N SER A 717 37.82 4.21 10.91
CA SER A 717 36.78 4.77 10.02
C SER A 717 37.36 5.93 9.20
N VAL A 718 36.74 6.29 8.07
CA VAL A 718 37.03 7.55 7.39
C VAL A 718 36.30 8.74 8.02
N GLY A 719 35.29 8.46 8.86
CA GLY A 719 34.46 9.45 9.53
C GLY A 719 33.58 10.29 8.59
N VAL A 720 32.99 11.36 9.11
CA VAL A 720 32.21 12.33 8.32
C VAL A 720 33.14 13.48 7.93
N GLY A 721 33.14 13.86 6.65
CA GLY A 721 34.01 14.94 6.16
C GLY A 721 35.52 14.61 6.20
N GLY A 722 35.89 13.34 6.41
CA GLY A 722 37.29 12.90 6.45
C GLY A 722 38.00 13.10 7.79
N ASP A 723 37.26 13.28 8.89
CA ASP A 723 37.86 13.46 10.23
C ASP A 723 38.58 12.21 10.78
N GLY A 724 38.38 11.04 10.16
CA GLY A 724 39.05 9.79 10.52
C GLY A 724 38.57 9.17 11.84
N ILE A 725 37.46 9.64 12.40
CA ILE A 725 36.96 9.20 13.70
C ILE A 725 35.76 8.26 13.55
N LYS A 726 35.85 7.09 14.18
CA LYS A 726 34.74 6.14 14.33
C LYS A 726 33.92 6.45 15.59
N LEU A 727 32.70 6.97 15.41
CA LEU A 727 31.70 7.12 16.47
C LEU A 727 30.53 6.14 16.34
N GLY A 728 30.34 5.51 15.18
CA GLY A 728 29.25 4.57 14.97
C GLY A 728 29.35 3.36 15.90
N GLY A 729 28.28 3.10 16.66
CA GLY A 729 28.15 1.95 17.57
C GLY A 729 27.78 2.36 18.99
N THR A 730 27.58 1.36 19.86
CA THR A 730 27.36 1.57 21.30
C THR A 730 28.68 1.86 21.99
N ARG A 731 28.71 2.83 22.91
CA ARG A 731 29.90 3.15 23.73
C ARG A 731 30.38 1.96 24.57
N SER A 732 31.68 1.95 24.86
CA SER A 732 32.39 0.85 25.52
C SER A 732 32.07 0.75 27.03
N SER A 733 30.97 0.10 27.41
CA SER A 733 30.56 -0.04 28.82
C SER A 733 31.59 -0.78 29.71
N LEU A 734 32.03 -0.16 30.80
CA LEU A 734 32.87 -0.81 31.82
C LEU A 734 32.17 -1.98 32.51
N ASP A 735 30.84 -1.96 32.62
CA ASP A 735 30.07 -3.10 33.14
C ASP A 735 30.09 -4.29 32.17
N SER A 736 30.10 -4.04 30.86
CA SER A 736 30.28 -5.11 29.87
C SER A 736 31.71 -5.65 29.82
N ILE A 737 32.70 -4.78 29.98
CA ILE A 737 34.12 -5.11 29.83
C ILE A 737 34.71 -5.69 31.11
N CYS A 738 34.47 -5.03 32.24
CA CYS A 738 35.01 -5.36 33.56
C CYS A 738 33.99 -6.05 34.48
N GLY A 739 32.71 -6.16 34.10
CA GLY A 739 31.66 -6.62 35.02
C GLY A 739 31.18 -5.54 35.99
N ASP A 740 29.94 -5.66 36.47
CA ASP A 740 29.31 -4.71 37.41
C ASP A 740 30.12 -4.55 38.71
N ASP A 741 30.87 -5.59 39.10
CA ASP A 741 31.74 -5.65 40.29
C ASP A 741 33.24 -5.47 39.97
N ASN A 742 33.58 -5.08 38.74
CA ASN A 742 34.96 -4.97 38.22
C ASN A 742 35.74 -6.30 38.16
N SER A 743 35.10 -7.46 38.32
CA SER A 743 35.75 -8.78 38.34
C SER A 743 36.50 -9.15 37.05
N GLY A 744 36.11 -8.60 35.90
CA GLY A 744 36.76 -8.80 34.58
C GLY A 744 38.02 -7.97 34.37
N CYS A 745 38.32 -7.04 35.26
CA CYS A 745 39.50 -6.18 35.22
C CYS A 745 40.34 -6.32 36.48
N VAL A 746 41.61 -5.92 36.42
CA VAL A 746 42.48 -5.88 37.58
C VAL A 746 41.93 -4.83 38.56
N HIS A 747 41.63 -5.26 39.78
CA HIS A 747 41.06 -4.42 40.83
C HIS A 747 41.82 -4.58 42.15
N ASN A 748 41.78 -3.53 42.97
CA ASN A 748 42.33 -3.51 44.32
C ASN A 748 41.41 -4.30 45.27
N ALA A 749 41.92 -4.58 46.48
CA ALA A 749 41.15 -5.30 47.51
C ALA A 749 39.88 -4.55 47.98
N ASP A 750 39.77 -3.25 47.72
CA ASP A 750 38.59 -2.43 47.99
C ASP A 750 37.56 -2.41 46.84
N GLY A 751 37.82 -3.16 45.76
CA GLY A 751 36.97 -3.24 44.57
C GLY A 751 37.21 -2.15 43.52
N SER A 752 38.10 -1.18 43.76
CA SER A 752 38.46 -0.14 42.78
C SER A 752 39.36 -0.69 41.66
N LEU A 753 39.23 -0.15 40.44
CA LEU A 753 40.04 -0.58 39.29
C LEU A 753 41.52 -0.16 39.43
N VAL A 754 42.44 -1.07 39.10
CA VAL A 754 43.87 -0.75 38.99
C VAL A 754 44.13 -0.06 37.66
N LEU A 755 44.52 1.21 37.72
CA LEU A 755 44.81 2.03 36.55
C LEU A 755 46.31 2.00 36.22
N ASN A 756 46.65 1.99 34.93
CA ASN A 756 48.04 2.14 34.49
C ASN A 756 48.52 3.61 34.60
N GLY A 757 49.78 3.88 34.23
CA GLY A 757 50.36 5.24 34.26
C GLY A 757 49.68 6.28 33.37
N LEU A 758 48.69 5.87 32.56
CA LEU A 758 47.84 6.72 31.71
C LEU A 758 46.38 6.75 32.20
N GLY A 759 46.09 6.25 33.40
CA GLY A 759 44.75 6.25 33.99
C GLY A 759 43.79 5.21 33.39
N ARG A 760 44.29 4.20 32.67
CA ARG A 760 43.45 3.19 32.00
C ARG A 760 43.29 1.92 32.85
N PRO A 761 42.06 1.41 33.05
CA PRO A 761 41.84 0.08 33.61
C PRO A 761 42.51 -1.01 32.75
N GLN A 762 42.92 -2.10 33.41
CA GLN A 762 43.59 -3.22 32.76
C GLN A 762 42.69 -4.46 32.81
N LEU A 763 42.49 -5.13 31.68
CA LEU A 763 41.85 -6.46 31.69
C LEU A 763 42.70 -7.45 32.50
N LEU A 764 42.06 -8.50 33.03
CA LEU A 764 42.78 -9.56 33.73
C LEU A 764 43.90 -10.18 32.87
N PRO A 765 45.01 -10.61 33.49
CA PRO A 765 46.12 -11.26 32.79
C PRO A 765 45.63 -12.42 31.88
N GLY A 766 46.08 -12.42 30.62
CA GLY A 766 45.71 -13.43 29.62
C GLY A 766 44.41 -13.15 28.84
N LYS A 767 43.70 -12.05 29.09
CA LYS A 767 42.55 -11.61 28.29
C LYS A 767 42.99 -10.62 27.19
N THR A 768 42.43 -10.78 25.99
CA THR A 768 42.70 -9.92 24.83
C THR A 768 41.40 -9.39 24.21
N TRP A 769 41.46 -8.29 23.44
CA TRP A 769 40.26 -7.77 22.76
C TRP A 769 39.68 -8.74 21.73
N ASP A 770 40.53 -9.54 21.07
CA ASP A 770 40.10 -10.60 20.14
C ASP A 770 39.19 -11.64 20.81
N ASP A 771 39.45 -11.95 22.08
CA ASP A 771 38.64 -12.88 22.87
C ASP A 771 37.35 -12.20 23.36
N TYR A 772 37.43 -10.92 23.72
CA TYR A 772 36.27 -10.13 24.15
C TYR A 772 35.24 -10.01 23.04
N TYR A 773 35.63 -9.64 21.81
CA TYR A 773 34.68 -9.50 20.68
C TYR A 773 33.96 -10.80 20.31
N LYS A 774 34.56 -11.96 20.62
CA LYS A 774 33.93 -13.28 20.41
C LYS A 774 32.99 -13.70 21.55
N SER A 775 33.06 -13.01 22.69
CA SER A 775 32.26 -13.33 23.87
C SER A 775 30.77 -12.98 23.70
N THR A 776 29.92 -13.68 24.44
CA THR A 776 28.49 -13.34 24.56
C THR A 776 28.27 -11.96 25.17
N ALA A 777 29.19 -11.49 26.03
CA ALA A 777 29.12 -10.18 26.65
C ALA A 777 29.31 -9.04 25.63
N ALA A 778 30.27 -9.16 24.70
CA ALA A 778 30.46 -8.18 23.63
C ALA A 778 29.31 -8.21 22.61
N LYS A 779 28.78 -9.40 22.27
CA LYS A 779 27.59 -9.51 21.41
C LYS A 779 26.35 -8.88 22.04
N ALA A 780 26.20 -8.99 23.36
CA ALA A 780 25.10 -8.36 24.11
C ALA A 780 25.29 -6.85 24.31
N ALA A 781 26.52 -6.34 24.21
CA ALA A 781 26.83 -4.91 24.33
C ALA A 781 26.97 -4.19 22.97
N SER A 782 27.01 -4.94 21.86
CA SER A 782 27.11 -4.41 20.50
C SER A 782 25.76 -3.89 20.02
N GLY A 783 25.71 -2.63 19.60
CA GLY A 783 24.53 -2.05 18.97
C GLY A 783 24.23 -2.67 17.60
N LEU A 784 22.96 -2.59 17.17
CA LEU A 784 22.50 -3.05 15.85
C LEU A 784 23.11 -2.25 14.69
N THR A 785 23.55 -1.02 14.93
CA THR A 785 24.10 -0.11 13.93
C THR A 785 25.42 0.48 14.43
N GLY A 786 26.54 0.12 13.80
CA GLY A 786 27.89 0.61 14.11
C GLY A 786 28.73 -0.29 15.02
N GLY A 787 28.12 -1.28 15.70
CA GLY A 787 28.82 -2.24 16.56
C GLY A 787 29.16 -1.67 17.94
N ILE A 788 30.39 -1.90 18.42
CA ILE A 788 30.95 -1.27 19.62
C ILE A 788 31.88 -0.14 19.17
N GLN A 789 31.73 1.05 19.76
CA GLN A 789 32.65 2.16 19.51
C GLN A 789 34.07 1.78 19.94
N GLY A 790 35.03 1.99 19.03
CA GLY A 790 36.41 1.52 19.21
C GLY A 790 36.75 0.17 18.57
N ALA A 791 35.75 -0.58 18.11
CA ALA A 791 35.94 -1.86 17.43
C ALA A 791 35.68 -1.74 15.92
N GLN A 792 35.82 -2.84 15.18
CA GLN A 792 35.38 -2.89 13.78
C GLN A 792 33.87 -2.65 13.67
N GLY A 793 33.45 -1.80 12.73
CA GLY A 793 32.06 -1.44 12.54
C GLY A 793 31.20 -2.62 12.09
N THR A 794 30.01 -2.76 12.67
CA THR A 794 29.03 -3.77 12.26
C THR A 794 27.66 -3.16 11.97
N LEU A 795 26.94 -3.71 11.00
CA LEU A 795 25.55 -3.37 10.71
C LEU A 795 24.73 -4.66 10.79
N PHE A 796 23.77 -4.69 11.71
CA PHE A 796 22.99 -5.89 12.07
C PHE A 796 23.86 -7.11 12.40
N GLY A 797 25.02 -6.87 13.02
CA GLY A 797 25.99 -7.90 13.40
C GLY A 797 26.97 -8.32 12.28
N TYR A 798 26.82 -7.79 11.06
CA TYR A 798 27.76 -8.03 9.95
C TYR A 798 28.80 -6.92 9.87
N THR A 799 30.09 -7.28 9.80
CA THR A 799 31.18 -6.30 9.72
C THR A 799 31.17 -5.53 8.40
N TYR A 800 31.36 -4.22 8.44
CA TYR A 800 31.61 -3.39 7.25
C TYR A 800 33.03 -2.80 7.28
N SER A 801 33.54 -2.43 6.10
CA SER A 801 34.90 -1.88 5.97
C SER A 801 34.92 -0.37 6.25
N PRO A 802 35.98 0.16 6.91
CA PRO A 802 36.25 1.60 6.98
C PRO A 802 36.24 2.22 5.59
N GLY A 803 35.56 3.36 5.41
CA GLY A 803 35.46 4.05 4.13
C GLY A 803 34.35 3.57 3.19
N SER A 804 33.61 2.52 3.55
CA SER A 804 32.45 2.08 2.78
C SER A 804 31.29 3.08 2.88
N VAL A 805 30.35 3.03 1.93
CA VAL A 805 29.11 3.82 1.99
C VAL A 805 28.35 3.55 3.30
N VAL A 806 28.39 2.31 3.80
CA VAL A 806 27.80 1.93 5.08
C VAL A 806 28.51 2.61 6.25
N ASP A 807 29.84 2.69 6.23
CA ASP A 807 30.64 3.41 7.23
C ASP A 807 30.26 4.91 7.24
N GLN A 808 30.22 5.56 6.08
CA GLN A 808 29.88 6.99 5.96
C GLN A 808 28.46 7.30 6.44
N VAL A 809 27.48 6.47 6.11
CA VAL A 809 26.10 6.64 6.57
C VAL A 809 25.99 6.43 8.08
N VAL A 810 26.61 5.38 8.62
CA VAL A 810 26.58 5.12 10.07
C VAL A 810 27.26 6.26 10.84
N GLU A 811 28.36 6.80 10.35
CA GLU A 811 29.08 7.91 10.97
C GLU A 811 28.33 9.26 10.87
N ALA A 812 27.56 9.48 9.80
CA ALA A 812 26.68 10.65 9.65
C ALA A 812 25.56 10.65 10.70
N TYR A 813 25.08 9.46 11.08
CA TYR A 813 24.14 9.28 12.18
C TYR A 813 24.79 9.40 13.55
N ALA A 814 26.02 8.89 13.73
CA ALA A 814 26.64 8.73 15.03
C ALA A 814 26.74 10.03 15.85
N GLY A 815 27.08 11.17 15.24
CA GLY A 815 27.19 12.45 15.96
C GLY A 815 25.86 12.93 16.56
N PRO A 816 24.84 13.20 15.72
CA PRO A 816 23.50 13.58 16.18
C PRO A 816 22.84 12.52 17.07
N HIS A 817 23.02 11.24 16.74
CA HIS A 817 22.45 10.12 17.49
C HIS A 817 23.05 9.99 18.90
N ASP A 818 24.37 10.06 19.05
CA ASP A 818 25.03 9.98 20.37
C ASP A 818 24.70 11.18 21.26
N LEU A 819 24.51 12.37 20.67
CA LEU A 819 24.12 13.53 21.45
C LEU A 819 22.66 13.39 21.94
N ILE A 820 21.73 13.09 21.03
CA ILE A 820 20.28 13.03 21.32
C ILE A 820 19.91 11.80 22.13
N GLY A 821 20.40 10.63 21.71
CA GLY A 821 20.14 9.33 22.31
C GLY A 821 21.00 9.05 23.54
N GLY A 822 22.19 9.63 23.62
CA GLY A 822 23.20 9.32 24.64
C GLY A 822 23.41 10.41 25.70
N GLN A 823 23.88 11.59 25.30
CA GLN A 823 24.29 12.65 26.23
C GLN A 823 23.09 13.39 26.83
N ILE A 824 22.11 13.75 26.01
CA ILE A 824 20.92 14.49 26.45
C ILE A 824 20.01 13.63 27.32
N SER A 825 19.93 12.33 27.00
CA SER A 825 19.12 11.35 27.72
C SER A 825 19.70 10.95 29.08
N GLY A 826 20.98 11.24 29.34
CA GLY A 826 21.71 10.79 30.54
C GLY A 826 22.23 9.35 30.46
N LEU A 827 22.14 8.72 29.28
CA LEU A 827 22.69 7.39 29.02
C LEU A 827 24.23 7.40 29.08
N TYR A 828 24.88 8.52 28.75
CA TYR A 828 26.32 8.69 28.91
C TYR A 828 26.66 9.51 30.16
N ASP A 829 27.63 9.02 30.93
CA ASP A 829 28.07 9.65 32.17
C ASP A 829 29.13 10.75 31.95
N GLY A 830 29.53 11.41 33.04
CA GLY A 830 30.54 12.48 33.02
C GLY A 830 31.95 12.03 32.62
N GLN A 831 32.20 10.72 32.51
CA GLN A 831 33.46 10.17 31.98
C GLN A 831 33.40 9.91 30.47
N GLY A 832 32.29 10.29 29.83
CA GLY A 832 32.02 9.95 28.43
C GLY A 832 31.68 8.47 28.24
N ASN A 833 31.46 7.74 29.35
CA ASN A 833 31.13 6.32 29.46
C ASN A 833 29.63 6.04 29.17
N THR A 834 29.18 4.81 28.90
CA THR A 834 27.80 4.39 29.28
C THR A 834 27.70 4.36 30.80
N THR A 835 26.66 4.98 31.37
CA THR A 835 26.45 5.05 32.82
C THR A 835 26.45 3.64 33.45
N ARG A 836 27.16 3.47 34.57
CA ARG A 836 27.31 2.17 35.25
C ARG A 836 26.15 1.86 36.20
N GLY A 837 25.90 0.57 36.44
CA GLY A 837 25.00 0.09 37.51
C GLY A 837 23.51 0.28 37.24
N MET A 838 23.11 0.41 35.98
CA MET A 838 21.69 0.49 35.60
C MET A 838 20.96 -0.82 35.93
N SER A 839 19.73 -0.71 36.44
CA SER A 839 18.84 -1.86 36.50
C SER A 839 18.50 -2.38 35.11
N SER A 840 18.06 -3.64 35.01
CA SER A 840 17.63 -4.25 33.73
C SER A 840 16.50 -3.45 33.05
N THR A 841 15.62 -2.85 33.83
CA THR A 841 14.52 -2.00 33.35
C THR A 841 15.02 -0.65 32.82
N GLU A 842 15.97 -0.01 33.50
CA GLU A 842 16.59 1.23 33.04
C GLU A 842 17.39 1.00 31.75
N LYS A 843 18.20 -0.07 31.70
CA LYS A 843 18.95 -0.45 30.50
C LYS A 843 18.03 -0.71 29.30
N SER A 844 16.91 -1.41 29.51
CA SER A 844 15.92 -1.66 28.45
C SER A 844 15.23 -0.38 27.97
N ALA A 845 14.93 0.56 28.88
CA ALA A 845 14.35 1.85 28.53
C ALA A 845 15.33 2.74 27.76
N TYR A 846 16.62 2.69 28.10
CA TYR A 846 17.66 3.41 27.39
C TYR A 846 18.01 2.82 26.02
N ASP A 847 18.04 1.48 25.89
CA ASP A 847 18.20 0.83 24.60
C ASP A 847 17.03 1.16 23.65
N ALA A 848 15.80 1.20 24.19
CA ALA A 848 14.63 1.66 23.45
C ALA A 848 14.73 3.14 23.06
N TRP A 849 15.19 4.01 23.96
CA TRP A 849 15.39 5.44 23.67
C TRP A 849 16.47 5.69 22.61
N SER A 850 17.56 4.93 22.66
CA SER A 850 18.62 5.00 21.64
C SER A 850 18.07 4.67 20.24
N ILE A 851 17.15 3.71 20.13
CA ILE A 851 16.47 3.42 18.86
C ILE A 851 15.53 4.56 18.45
N VAL A 852 14.79 5.16 19.39
CA VAL A 852 13.92 6.31 19.15
C VAL A 852 14.71 7.53 18.67
N ALA A 853 15.95 7.72 19.14
CA ALA A 853 16.82 8.83 18.78
C ALA A 853 17.31 8.80 17.32
N LEU A 854 17.14 7.70 16.58
CA LEU A 854 17.45 7.64 15.15
C LEU A 854 16.54 8.53 14.30
N ALA A 855 15.26 8.63 14.64
CA ALA A 855 14.30 9.47 13.94
C ALA A 855 14.65 10.98 14.02
N PRO A 856 14.90 11.57 15.21
CA PRO A 856 15.35 12.96 15.31
C PRO A 856 16.79 13.18 14.81
N ALA A 857 17.66 12.16 14.78
CA ALA A 857 19.00 12.25 14.21
C ALA A 857 19.00 12.24 12.66
N THR A 858 18.00 11.62 12.04
CA THR A 858 17.87 11.45 10.58
C THR A 858 17.99 12.74 9.76
N PRO A 859 17.28 13.85 10.07
CA PRO A 859 17.40 15.06 9.26
C PRO A 859 18.80 15.68 9.27
N PHE A 860 19.57 15.50 10.36
CA PHE A 860 20.95 15.97 10.48
C PHE A 860 21.93 15.05 9.74
N ALA A 861 21.75 13.74 9.89
CA ALA A 861 22.53 12.75 9.18
C ALA A 861 22.30 12.81 7.66
N ALA A 862 21.06 13.07 7.23
CA ALA A 862 20.71 13.26 5.82
C ALA A 862 21.29 14.57 5.24
N ALA A 863 21.40 15.63 6.06
CA ALA A 863 22.01 16.89 5.63
C ALA A 863 23.51 16.75 5.35
N THR A 864 24.20 15.83 6.04
CA THR A 864 25.62 15.53 5.86
C THR A 864 25.89 14.38 4.88
N ALA A 865 24.99 13.40 4.76
CA ALA A 865 25.17 12.21 3.91
C ALA A 865 24.64 12.34 2.48
N LEU A 866 23.70 13.26 2.21
CA LEU A 866 23.10 13.40 0.87
C LEU A 866 23.77 14.48 0.02
N PRO A 867 24.01 14.25 -1.29
CA PRO A 867 24.57 15.26 -2.18
C PRO A 867 23.66 16.50 -2.31
N SER A 868 24.25 17.68 -2.52
CA SER A 868 23.53 18.97 -2.70
C SER A 868 22.49 18.96 -3.84
N GLN A 869 22.65 18.07 -4.83
CA GLN A 869 21.70 17.86 -5.92
C GLN A 869 20.37 17.25 -5.44
N VAL A 870 20.39 16.39 -4.42
CA VAL A 870 19.21 15.76 -3.81
C VAL A 870 18.44 16.80 -2.98
N TRP A 871 19.13 17.67 -2.27
CA TRP A 871 18.52 18.78 -1.54
C TRP A 871 17.92 19.86 -2.44
N ASN A 872 18.53 20.14 -3.60
CA ASN A 872 17.94 21.02 -4.60
C ASN A 872 16.63 20.45 -5.19
N ALA A 873 16.52 19.12 -5.34
CA ALA A 873 15.27 18.47 -5.74
C ALA A 873 14.19 18.59 -4.65
N ILE A 874 14.55 18.39 -3.37
CA ILE A 874 13.65 18.57 -2.22
C ILE A 874 13.20 20.04 -2.09
N ALA A 875 14.11 20.99 -2.29
CA ALA A 875 13.81 22.42 -2.27
C ALA A 875 12.93 22.87 -3.44
N ALA A 876 13.11 22.30 -4.63
CA ALA A 876 12.24 22.54 -5.78
C ALA A 876 10.81 22.03 -5.53
N ILE A 877 10.67 20.86 -4.90
CA ILE A 877 9.36 20.31 -4.49
C ILE A 877 8.69 21.21 -3.45
N LEU A 878 9.43 21.70 -2.45
CA LEU A 878 8.91 22.58 -1.41
C LEU A 878 8.60 24.02 -1.89
N GLN A 879 9.25 24.50 -2.96
CA GLN A 879 8.92 25.78 -3.61
C GLN A 879 7.66 25.71 -4.47
N VAL A 880 7.34 24.55 -5.05
CA VAL A 880 6.10 24.32 -5.81
C VAL A 880 4.87 24.22 -4.89
N LEU A 881 5.10 24.02 -3.58
CA LEU A 881 4.06 23.92 -2.55
C LEU A 881 3.75 25.25 -1.81
N LYS A 882 4.43 26.35 -2.16
CA LYS A 882 4.12 27.72 -1.73
C LYS A 882 3.41 28.48 -2.83
#